data_AF-A0A376G8Y4-F1
#
_entry.id   AF-A0A376G8Y4-F1
#
_cell.length_a   1.000
_cell.length_b   1.000
_cell.length_c   1.000
_cell.angle_alpha   90.00
_cell.angle_beta   90.00
_cell.angle_gamma   90.00
#
_symmetry.space_group_name_H-M   'P 1'
#
loop_
_entity.id
_entity.type
_entity.pdbx_description
1 polymer ?
#
loop_
_entity_poly.entity_id
_entity_poly.type
_entity_poly.pdbx_seq_one_letter_code
_entity_poly.pdbx_strand_id
1 'polypeptide(L)'
;MKSHIAITFIFLIHSCLFAQNLPAFPSAEGYGRYSSGGRGGEVYIVTNLNDSGKGSLRYGIQKKLSRTIVFAVSGNIVLQSPLDINYGNISILGQTAPGDGITVSNYPVTIKSDNVIIRYMRFRLGDLAKVEGDALGGRNAQNIIIDHCSVSWATDENISFYRVKNLTIQWSIISEALNKSVHIKGAHGYGGIWGGEPASFHHNLIMSNNSRNPRFSGSESTVNPEDEMVDFRNNVIFNWGANSIYGGENGKYNLINNYFKSGPATKHKNRIVNPSIPYGKFYVNGNFVEGYADITANNWKGGVQADEPLKAKAETEFGKNEIITHSAENAYKMVQAHAGASLKRDEVDNRLIGYLTNGYPKNMTGIIDSQTEVGGFPTLKTYNIPTDTDLDGMDDEWEKRNNLKVGINDANGYNLSSQYTNLEVYAESLVSEKINSANNKVKDYDFIVAKDGSGQFKTIQELIAALPDFSRVPVKVLIKNGVYKEKITLPPSKTMINFIGEDQYKTILTYDDYASKLNNIGQEIGTSGSASFFIFGDNFSAENITFENSAGEVGQAIAVRVDADKIKFTNCRFLGNQDTLYLVKSGSRQYFNNCYIEGTVDYIFGAGTAYFENCQLNNKGKGYITAASTTEDQKYGFVFENCKISGNNQDSHHLGRPWRPFAQTAFINCDMDLSVKAEGWNNWGKVTNESTTRYSEYKSTGKHIANKRVKWSRQLTAQEALAFSKNNVLGDWIVN
;
A
#
# COMPACT_ATOMS: atom_id res chain seq x y z
N MET A 1 -55.28 38.32 26.79
CA MET A 1 -54.04 38.48 27.57
C MET A 1 -53.20 37.22 27.36
N LYS A 2 -52.07 37.33 26.64
CA LYS A 2 -50.88 36.43 26.59
C LYS A 2 -51.15 34.91 26.34
N SER A 3 -50.53 34.17 25.42
CA SER A 3 -49.33 34.34 24.58
C SER A 3 -49.20 33.05 23.71
N HIS A 4 -48.67 33.18 22.48
CA HIS A 4 -48.24 32.08 21.61
C HIS A 4 -46.93 31.43 22.09
N ILE A 5 -46.81 30.08 22.07
CA ILE A 5 -45.56 29.28 21.95
C ILE A 5 -45.97 27.91 21.36
N ALA A 6 -45.77 27.61 20.07
CA ALA A 6 -44.56 27.22 19.32
C ALA A 6 -44.21 25.70 19.40
N ILE A 7 -44.23 25.11 18.21
CA ILE A 7 -43.76 23.78 17.79
C ILE A 7 -42.25 23.66 18.02
N THR A 8 -41.74 22.53 18.54
CA THR A 8 -40.56 21.84 17.97
C THR A 8 -40.47 20.39 18.46
N PHE A 9 -40.60 19.44 17.52
CA PHE A 9 -40.09 18.07 17.67
C PHE A 9 -38.59 18.10 17.33
N ILE A 10 -37.72 17.73 18.26
CA ILE A 10 -36.34 17.34 17.95
C ILE A 10 -36.15 15.92 18.48
N PHE A 11 -36.20 14.95 17.58
CA PHE A 11 -35.61 13.63 17.79
C PHE A 11 -34.09 13.80 17.85
N LEU A 12 -33.50 13.70 19.04
CA LEU A 12 -32.07 13.45 19.19
C LEU A 12 -31.80 11.99 18.79
N ILE A 13 -31.48 11.77 17.51
CA ILE A 13 -30.78 10.56 17.09
C ILE A 13 -29.34 10.70 17.60
N HIS A 14 -29.01 9.91 18.62
CA HIS A 14 -27.64 9.64 19.01
C HIS A 14 -26.97 8.85 17.88
N SER A 15 -26.39 9.54 16.91
CA SER A 15 -25.31 8.98 16.11
C SER A 15 -24.06 8.93 16.99
N CYS A 16 -23.84 7.78 17.64
CA CYS A 16 -22.47 7.37 17.95
C CYS A 16 -21.73 7.23 16.62
N LEU A 17 -21.14 8.33 16.16
CA LEU A 17 -20.12 8.34 15.13
C LEU A 17 -18.96 7.51 15.67
N PHE A 18 -18.79 6.29 15.17
CA PHE A 18 -17.48 5.68 15.13
C PHE A 18 -16.59 6.65 14.36
N ALA A 19 -15.74 7.40 15.07
CA ALA A 19 -14.69 8.19 14.44
C ALA A 19 -13.83 7.20 13.65
N GLN A 20 -13.87 7.30 12.33
CA GLN A 20 -13.05 6.51 11.44
C GLN A 20 -11.58 6.89 11.71
N ASN A 21 -10.78 5.95 12.21
CA ASN A 21 -9.36 6.16 12.47
C ASN A 21 -8.63 6.34 11.12
N LEU A 22 -8.59 7.57 10.62
CA LEU A 22 -7.97 7.92 9.34
C LEU A 22 -6.46 8.09 9.53
N PRO A 23 -5.60 7.34 8.82
CA PRO A 23 -4.16 7.55 8.86
C PRO A 23 -3.72 8.98 8.48
N ALA A 24 -2.51 9.36 8.86
CA ALA A 24 -1.88 10.64 8.57
C ALA A 24 -1.73 10.83 7.06
N PHE A 25 -1.37 9.75 6.38
CA PHE A 25 -1.30 9.57 4.93
C PHE A 25 -1.42 8.06 4.63
N PRO A 26 -1.71 7.65 3.38
CA PRO A 26 -2.01 6.24 3.07
C PRO A 26 -0.95 5.23 3.51
N SER A 27 0.33 5.60 3.44
CA SER A 27 1.47 4.77 3.84
C SER A 27 1.93 4.94 5.31
N ALA A 28 1.14 5.63 6.14
CA ALA A 28 1.43 5.79 7.57
C ALA A 28 1.12 4.52 8.34
N GLU A 29 2.15 3.96 8.99
CA GLU A 29 2.05 2.77 9.83
C GLU A 29 2.49 3.09 11.26
N GLY A 30 2.38 2.11 12.16
CA GLY A 30 2.84 2.28 13.54
C GLY A 30 1.88 3.10 14.44
N TYR A 31 2.31 3.33 15.67
CA TYR A 31 1.48 3.97 16.70
C TYR A 31 1.18 5.45 16.46
N GLY A 32 2.01 6.16 15.69
CA GLY A 32 1.81 7.56 15.33
C GLY A 32 0.96 7.77 14.09
N ARG A 33 0.52 6.69 13.42
CA ARG A 33 -0.16 6.77 12.12
C ARG A 33 -1.45 7.56 12.11
N TYR A 34 -2.13 7.76 13.23
CA TYR A 34 -3.38 8.52 13.29
C TYR A 34 -3.19 10.00 13.62
N SER A 35 -1.96 10.50 13.56
CA SER A 35 -1.69 11.94 13.66
C SER A 35 -2.37 12.66 12.49
N SER A 36 -3.21 13.65 12.76
CA SER A 36 -3.87 14.44 11.72
C SER A 36 -3.02 15.64 11.27
N GLY A 37 -2.01 16.02 12.06
CA GLY A 37 -1.14 17.15 11.76
C GLY A 37 -1.90 18.43 11.47
N GLY A 38 -1.58 19.08 10.35
CA GLY A 38 -2.19 20.33 9.89
C GLY A 38 -3.46 20.19 9.04
N ARG A 39 -4.04 18.98 8.91
CA ARG A 39 -5.20 18.70 8.04
C ARG A 39 -6.35 19.70 8.26
N GLY A 40 -6.86 20.27 7.17
CA GLY A 40 -7.94 21.25 7.21
C GLY A 40 -7.55 22.64 7.75
N GLY A 41 -6.27 22.84 8.10
CA GLY A 41 -5.72 24.08 8.65
C GLY A 41 -5.29 25.08 7.58
N GLU A 42 -4.57 26.12 8.01
CA GLU A 42 -3.97 27.10 7.11
C GLU A 42 -2.86 26.44 6.26
N VAL A 43 -2.77 26.77 4.97
CA VAL A 43 -1.59 26.44 4.17
C VAL A 43 -0.57 27.55 4.31
N TYR A 44 0.65 27.22 4.74
CA TYR A 44 1.75 28.16 4.83
C TYR A 44 2.89 27.78 3.90
N ILE A 45 3.14 28.62 2.91
CA ILE A 45 4.20 28.44 1.93
C ILE A 45 5.49 29.10 2.42
N VAL A 46 6.56 28.31 2.57
CA VAL A 46 7.92 28.80 2.79
C VAL A 46 8.48 29.28 1.44
N THR A 47 8.86 30.55 1.38
CA THR A 47 9.29 31.24 0.16
C THR A 47 10.74 31.73 0.20
N ASN A 48 11.41 31.60 1.34
CA ASN A 48 12.82 31.94 1.47
C ASN A 48 13.53 31.05 2.51
N LEU A 49 14.86 31.03 2.43
CA LEU A 49 15.74 30.21 3.27
C LEU A 49 16.26 30.95 4.51
N ASN A 50 15.72 32.14 4.81
CA ASN A 50 16.14 32.91 5.98
C ASN A 50 15.77 32.16 7.26
N ASP A 51 16.56 32.31 8.31
CA ASP A 51 16.26 31.73 9.63
C ASP A 51 14.93 32.23 10.22
N SER A 52 14.56 33.49 9.97
CA SER A 52 13.38 34.13 10.54
C SER A 52 12.75 35.17 9.60
N GLY A 53 11.60 35.71 10.00
CA GLY A 53 10.83 36.69 9.23
C GLY A 53 9.80 36.06 8.28
N LYS A 54 8.94 36.90 7.67
CA LYS A 54 7.86 36.44 6.79
C LYS A 54 8.43 35.58 5.64
N GLY A 55 7.77 34.46 5.35
CA GLY A 55 8.19 33.52 4.31
C GLY A 55 9.25 32.49 4.75
N SER A 56 9.82 32.62 5.96
CA SER A 56 10.72 31.60 6.53
C SER A 56 9.95 30.42 7.11
N LEU A 57 10.63 29.27 7.25
CA LEU A 57 10.11 28.10 7.96
C LEU A 57 9.79 28.42 9.42
N ARG A 58 10.68 29.13 10.12
CA ARG A 58 10.48 29.50 11.53
C ARG A 58 9.21 30.29 11.74
N TYR A 59 8.92 31.25 10.86
CA TYR A 59 7.70 32.03 10.93
C TYR A 59 6.44 31.16 10.79
N GLY A 60 6.46 30.16 9.90
CA GLY A 60 5.37 29.17 9.77
C GLY A 60 5.21 28.29 11.01
N ILE A 61 6.32 27.81 11.57
CA ILE A 61 6.33 26.99 12.80
C ILE A 61 5.80 27.79 14.00
N GLN A 62 6.05 29.09 14.06
CA GLN A 62 5.59 29.93 15.17
C GLN A 62 4.11 30.34 15.08
N LYS A 63 3.40 29.99 14.00
CA LYS A 63 1.95 30.17 13.92
C LYS A 63 1.21 29.25 14.89
N LYS A 64 0.14 29.78 15.48
CA LYS A 64 -0.65 29.12 16.53
C LYS A 64 -1.80 28.27 16.01
N LEU A 65 -2.33 28.61 14.84
CA LEU A 65 -3.44 27.88 14.23
C LEU A 65 -2.94 26.55 13.65
N SER A 66 -3.84 25.60 13.43
CA SER A 66 -3.53 24.39 12.66
C SER A 66 -3.01 24.78 11.28
N ARG A 67 -1.90 24.17 10.84
CA ARG A 67 -1.32 24.50 9.53
C ARG A 67 -0.54 23.37 8.87
N THR A 68 -0.60 23.36 7.55
CA THR A 68 0.28 22.57 6.69
C THR A 68 1.33 23.50 6.09
N ILE A 69 2.60 23.23 6.39
CA ILE A 69 3.76 23.93 5.85
C ILE A 69 4.23 23.20 4.59
N VAL A 70 4.27 23.95 3.49
CA VAL A 70 4.77 23.54 2.17
C VAL A 70 5.88 24.48 1.72
N PHE A 71 6.59 24.14 0.65
CA PHE A 71 7.80 24.87 0.23
C PHE A 71 7.76 25.27 -1.24
N ALA A 72 7.97 26.56 -1.52
CA ALA A 72 8.20 27.09 -2.88
C ALA A 72 9.70 27.24 -3.22
N VAL A 73 10.58 26.85 -2.29
CA VAL A 73 12.04 26.92 -2.42
C VAL A 73 12.69 25.63 -1.94
N SER A 74 13.94 25.44 -2.34
CA SER A 74 14.83 24.35 -1.90
C SER A 74 16.17 24.93 -1.50
N GLY A 75 16.80 24.35 -0.48
CA GLY A 75 18.04 24.91 0.05
C GLY A 75 18.35 24.50 1.48
N ASN A 76 19.44 25.06 1.98
CA ASN A 76 19.83 24.98 3.38
C ASN A 76 19.26 26.18 4.13
N ILE A 77 18.37 25.92 5.10
CA ILE A 77 17.93 26.88 6.10
C ILE A 77 18.96 26.83 7.23
N VAL A 78 19.85 27.84 7.24
CA VAL A 78 20.92 27.96 8.24
C VAL A 78 20.38 28.66 9.47
N LEU A 79 20.08 27.89 10.51
CA LEU A 79 19.50 28.44 11.71
C LEU A 79 20.51 29.34 12.46
N GLN A 80 19.98 30.36 13.13
CA GLN A 80 20.75 31.25 14.02
C GLN A 80 20.45 30.99 15.51
N SER A 81 19.46 30.15 15.80
CA SER A 81 19.04 29.76 17.15
C SER A 81 18.23 28.45 17.09
N PRO A 82 18.03 27.74 18.20
CA PRO A 82 17.18 26.54 18.24
C PRO A 82 15.80 26.79 17.63
N LEU A 83 15.26 25.80 16.91
CA LEU A 83 13.95 25.86 16.27
C LEU A 83 12.98 24.93 17.00
N ASP A 84 12.16 25.54 17.86
CA ASP A 84 11.17 24.83 18.65
C ASP A 84 9.79 24.84 17.97
N ILE A 85 9.21 23.65 17.78
CA ILE A 85 7.81 23.47 17.39
C ILE A 85 6.98 23.49 18.69
N ASN A 86 6.58 24.69 19.11
CA ASN A 86 5.79 24.91 20.33
C ASN A 86 4.27 24.88 20.12
N TYR A 87 3.83 24.93 18.86
CA TYR A 87 2.41 24.93 18.50
C TYR A 87 2.10 23.74 17.60
N GLY A 88 1.27 22.83 18.12
CA GLY A 88 0.88 21.56 17.50
C GLY A 88 -0.12 21.70 16.35
N ASN A 89 -0.69 20.58 15.91
CA ASN A 89 -1.53 20.50 14.71
C ASN A 89 -0.78 21.05 13.49
N ILE A 90 0.36 20.42 13.19
CA ILE A 90 1.27 20.86 12.14
C ILE A 90 1.63 19.70 11.23
N SER A 91 1.64 19.97 9.92
CA SER A 91 2.30 19.14 8.93
C SER A 91 3.45 19.92 8.31
N ILE A 92 4.66 19.37 8.26
CA ILE A 92 5.81 19.93 7.55
C ILE A 92 6.15 18.99 6.40
N LEU A 93 5.80 19.38 5.18
CA LEU A 93 5.82 18.50 4.00
C LEU A 93 6.99 18.86 3.08
N GLY A 94 8.19 18.38 3.42
CA GLY A 94 9.42 18.63 2.65
C GLY A 94 9.37 18.12 1.21
N GLN A 95 8.51 17.15 0.90
CA GLN A 95 8.31 16.64 -0.46
C GLN A 95 7.71 17.66 -1.43
N THR A 96 7.10 18.73 -0.90
CA THR A 96 6.53 19.81 -1.73
C THR A 96 7.61 20.77 -2.24
N ALA A 97 8.80 20.76 -1.65
CA ALA A 97 9.88 21.61 -2.09
C ALA A 97 10.25 21.29 -3.55
N PRO A 98 10.39 22.32 -4.42
CA PRO A 98 10.94 22.11 -5.75
C PRO A 98 12.40 21.62 -5.66
N GLY A 99 13.07 21.43 -6.79
CA GLY A 99 14.52 21.20 -6.80
C GLY A 99 15.02 20.00 -5.98
N ASP A 100 15.99 20.26 -5.09
CA ASP A 100 16.71 19.24 -4.31
C ASP A 100 16.16 19.02 -2.87
N GLY A 101 15.10 19.71 -2.49
CA GLY A 101 14.50 19.65 -1.15
C GLY A 101 15.10 20.60 -0.13
N ILE A 102 14.78 20.36 1.15
CA ILE A 102 15.10 21.26 2.27
C ILE A 102 15.98 20.58 3.31
N THR A 103 17.03 21.28 3.72
CA THR A 103 17.83 20.94 4.92
C THR A 103 17.75 22.06 5.93
N VAL A 104 17.53 21.71 7.20
CA VAL A 104 17.68 22.59 8.35
C VAL A 104 19.02 22.29 9.01
N SER A 105 19.80 23.33 9.34
CA SER A 105 21.16 23.16 9.85
C SER A 105 21.53 24.12 10.97
N ASN A 106 22.68 23.86 11.60
CA ASN A 106 23.41 24.73 12.53
C ASN A 106 22.85 24.79 13.97
N TYR A 107 21.54 24.65 14.18
CA TYR A 107 20.95 24.57 15.52
C TYR A 107 19.93 23.42 15.66
N PRO A 108 19.68 22.94 16.89
CA PRO A 108 18.72 21.87 17.15
C PRO A 108 17.29 22.22 16.72
N VAL A 109 16.55 21.20 16.27
CA VAL A 109 15.10 21.27 16.09
C VAL A 109 14.42 20.43 17.17
N THR A 110 13.45 20.98 17.90
CA THR A 110 12.77 20.27 18.99
C THR A 110 11.25 20.34 18.86
N ILE A 111 10.60 19.18 18.88
CA ILE A 111 9.14 19.05 18.98
C ILE A 111 8.73 19.18 20.45
N LYS A 112 7.97 20.23 20.77
CA LYS A 112 7.47 20.57 22.11
C LYS A 112 5.94 20.63 22.16
N SER A 113 5.26 20.02 21.20
CA SER A 113 3.81 20.05 21.05
C SER A 113 3.28 18.77 20.41
N ASP A 114 1.97 18.57 20.52
CA ASP A 114 1.26 17.39 20.02
C ASP A 114 0.84 17.51 18.55
N ASN A 115 0.48 16.37 17.95
CA ASN A 115 -0.12 16.25 16.62
C ASN A 115 0.76 16.86 15.52
N VAL A 116 1.89 16.19 15.26
CA VAL A 116 2.96 16.69 14.38
C VAL A 116 3.28 15.65 13.30
N ILE A 117 3.22 16.07 12.04
CA ILE A 117 3.67 15.30 10.88
C ILE A 117 4.90 15.99 10.30
N ILE A 118 6.01 15.27 10.10
CA ILE A 118 7.19 15.77 9.37
C ILE A 118 7.56 14.74 8.31
N ARG A 119 7.64 15.16 7.04
CA ARG A 119 7.98 14.28 5.92
C ARG A 119 9.08 14.86 5.04
N TYR A 120 9.99 14.01 4.54
CA TYR A 120 10.99 14.36 3.51
C TYR A 120 11.90 15.56 3.84
N MET A 121 12.13 15.84 5.13
CA MET A 121 13.03 16.90 5.60
C MET A 121 14.40 16.35 5.93
N ARG A 122 15.42 17.22 5.89
CA ARG A 122 16.77 16.90 6.39
C ARG A 122 17.11 17.76 7.59
N PHE A 123 17.67 17.14 8.62
CA PHE A 123 18.14 17.80 9.84
C PHE A 123 19.62 17.50 10.01
N ARG A 124 20.46 18.50 9.74
CA ARG A 124 21.92 18.34 9.80
C ARG A 124 22.52 19.42 10.68
N LEU A 125 22.74 19.10 11.94
CA LEU A 125 23.18 20.10 12.91
C LEU A 125 24.56 20.66 12.54
N GLY A 126 25.56 19.77 12.44
CA GLY A 126 26.96 20.13 12.24
C GLY A 126 27.57 20.86 13.44
N ASP A 127 28.86 21.16 13.33
CA ASP A 127 29.65 21.73 14.44
C ASP A 127 29.96 23.24 14.30
N LEU A 128 29.52 23.88 13.20
CA LEU A 128 29.91 25.26 12.88
C LEU A 128 29.45 26.28 13.94
N ALA A 129 28.23 26.13 14.47
CA ALA A 129 27.72 26.97 15.55
C ALA A 129 28.33 26.67 16.93
N LYS A 130 29.11 25.59 17.06
CA LYS A 130 29.66 25.11 18.34
C LYS A 130 28.60 24.89 19.42
N VAL A 131 27.45 24.36 19.02
CA VAL A 131 26.34 24.00 19.91
C VAL A 131 26.37 22.50 20.12
N GLU A 132 26.27 22.07 21.38
CA GLU A 132 25.96 20.68 21.73
C GLU A 132 24.44 20.48 21.69
N GLY A 133 23.97 19.44 20.98
CA GLY A 133 22.58 19.05 21.02
C GLY A 133 22.16 18.09 19.92
N ASP A 134 20.89 17.69 19.97
CA ASP A 134 20.32 16.79 18.99
C ASP A 134 20.02 17.51 17.69
N ALA A 135 20.15 16.82 16.55
CA ALA A 135 19.72 17.40 15.28
C ALA A 135 18.19 17.50 15.21
N LEU A 136 17.48 16.48 15.71
CA LEU A 136 16.02 16.48 15.88
C LEU A 136 15.63 15.75 17.16
N GLY A 137 14.68 16.27 17.93
CA GLY A 137 14.18 15.52 19.09
C GLY A 137 12.86 16.00 19.63
N GLY A 138 12.36 15.31 20.66
CA GLY A 138 11.12 15.70 21.35
C GLY A 138 10.87 14.85 22.59
N ARG A 139 10.19 15.44 23.57
CA ARG A 139 9.81 14.77 24.84
C ARG A 139 8.48 15.33 25.31
N ASN A 140 7.71 14.53 26.07
CA ASN A 140 6.43 14.91 26.66
C ASN A 140 5.43 15.46 25.61
N ALA A 141 5.33 14.76 24.48
CA ALA A 141 4.45 15.12 23.36
C ALA A 141 3.79 13.86 22.79
N GLN A 142 2.68 14.01 22.07
CA GLN A 142 1.92 12.88 21.55
C GLN A 142 1.41 13.06 20.12
N ASN A 143 1.10 11.95 19.46
CA ASN A 143 0.62 11.87 18.08
C ASN A 143 1.64 12.51 17.13
N ILE A 144 2.75 11.81 16.92
CA ILE A 144 3.86 12.30 16.09
C ILE A 144 4.18 11.24 15.04
N ILE A 145 4.33 11.67 13.79
CA ILE A 145 4.91 10.84 12.74
C ILE A 145 6.03 11.58 12.01
N ILE A 146 7.18 10.92 11.95
CA ILE A 146 8.37 11.36 11.20
C ILE A 146 8.61 10.30 10.12
N ASP A 147 8.48 10.70 8.86
CA ASP A 147 8.51 9.80 7.71
C ASP A 147 9.51 10.31 6.68
N HIS A 148 10.36 9.42 6.15
CA HIS A 148 11.29 9.78 5.08
C HIS A 148 12.22 10.95 5.39
N CYS A 149 12.68 11.10 6.64
CA CYS A 149 13.60 12.18 7.02
C CYS A 149 15.05 11.69 7.09
N SER A 150 16.01 12.58 6.79
CA SER A 150 17.44 12.30 6.95
C SER A 150 18.02 13.13 8.08
N VAL A 151 18.60 12.50 9.09
CA VAL A 151 19.10 13.14 10.30
C VAL A 151 20.56 12.79 10.51
N SER A 152 21.42 13.80 10.58
CA SER A 152 22.87 13.58 10.65
C SER A 152 23.63 14.66 11.39
N TRP A 153 24.89 14.33 11.72
CA TRP A 153 25.89 15.28 12.21
C TRP A 153 25.47 16.03 13.46
N ALA A 154 24.64 15.41 14.30
CA ALA A 154 24.41 15.94 15.63
C ALA A 154 25.69 15.93 16.45
N THR A 155 25.74 16.87 17.40
CA THR A 155 26.80 17.05 18.39
C THR A 155 26.31 16.60 19.78
N ASP A 156 25.26 15.77 19.83
CA ASP A 156 24.87 14.96 21.00
C ASP A 156 24.25 13.65 20.47
N GLU A 157 22.93 13.62 20.21
CA GLU A 157 22.28 12.54 19.45
C GLU A 157 21.73 12.99 18.10
N ASN A 158 21.81 12.14 17.07
CA ASN A 158 21.12 12.45 15.82
C ASN A 158 19.61 12.66 16.04
N ILE A 159 18.94 11.68 16.65
CA ILE A 159 17.50 11.82 16.92
C ILE A 159 17.06 11.17 18.23
N SER A 160 16.44 11.94 19.13
CA SER A 160 15.94 11.41 20.41
C SER A 160 14.46 11.73 20.65
N PHE A 161 13.68 10.68 20.91
CA PHE A 161 12.29 10.76 21.32
C PHE A 161 12.00 9.78 22.45
N TYR A 162 11.54 10.29 23.58
CA TYR A 162 11.17 9.48 24.74
C TYR A 162 10.20 10.23 25.65
N ARG A 163 9.44 9.49 26.45
CA ARG A 163 8.26 10.03 27.17
C ARG A 163 7.29 10.71 26.20
N VAL A 164 7.06 10.05 25.07
CA VAL A 164 6.14 10.48 24.03
C VAL A 164 5.07 9.41 23.86
N LYS A 165 3.89 9.78 23.36
CA LYS A 165 2.77 8.85 23.18
C LYS A 165 2.31 8.82 21.73
N ASN A 166 2.06 7.65 21.19
CA ASN A 166 1.68 7.49 19.78
C ASN A 166 2.70 8.13 18.82
N LEU A 167 3.95 7.65 18.90
CA LEU A 167 5.02 8.06 17.98
C LEU A 167 5.22 7.02 16.88
N THR A 168 5.50 7.48 15.66
CA THR A 168 6.17 6.64 14.65
C THR A 168 7.31 7.39 13.98
N ILE A 169 8.47 6.71 13.89
CA ILE A 169 9.57 7.10 13.01
C ILE A 169 9.76 5.99 11.98
N GLN A 170 9.49 6.32 10.72
CA GLN A 170 9.53 5.36 9.61
C GLN A 170 10.37 5.85 8.43
N TRP A 171 10.95 4.91 7.70
CA TRP A 171 11.64 5.16 6.44
C TRP A 171 12.71 6.27 6.50
N SER A 172 13.37 6.45 7.64
CA SER A 172 14.29 7.57 7.87
C SER A 172 15.76 7.13 7.91
N ILE A 173 16.69 8.04 7.62
CA ILE A 173 18.15 7.83 7.79
C ILE A 173 18.60 8.55 9.07
N ILE A 174 19.35 7.84 9.91
CA ILE A 174 19.94 8.34 11.16
C ILE A 174 21.43 8.01 11.12
N SER A 175 22.29 8.99 10.88
CA SER A 175 23.67 8.70 10.51
C SER A 175 24.73 9.71 10.94
N GLU A 176 25.95 9.21 11.16
CA GLU A 176 27.15 10.04 11.32
C GLU A 176 27.02 11.12 12.41
N ALA A 177 26.53 10.77 13.59
CA ALA A 177 26.65 11.67 14.74
C ALA A 177 28.15 11.97 15.01
N LEU A 178 28.48 13.24 15.24
CA LEU A 178 29.86 13.71 15.31
C LEU A 178 30.50 13.25 16.61
N ASN A 179 31.60 12.50 16.53
CA ASN A 179 32.09 11.73 17.66
C ASN A 179 32.99 12.52 18.61
N LYS A 180 34.12 13.08 18.17
CA LYS A 180 35.00 13.96 18.96
C LYS A 180 34.93 15.39 18.45
N SER A 181 33.71 15.92 18.43
CA SER A 181 33.43 17.28 18.00
C SER A 181 33.49 18.25 19.19
N VAL A 182 32.49 19.11 19.34
CA VAL A 182 32.41 20.20 20.31
C VAL A 182 32.08 19.75 21.74
N HIS A 183 32.05 18.44 22.00
CA HIS A 183 31.68 17.82 23.27
C HIS A 183 32.67 18.12 24.40
N ILE A 184 32.23 18.81 25.45
CA ILE A 184 33.04 18.98 26.68
C ILE A 184 33.32 17.63 27.35
N LYS A 185 32.42 16.65 27.17
CA LYS A 185 32.44 15.34 27.85
C LYS A 185 33.27 14.27 27.12
N GLY A 186 33.90 14.60 25.99
CA GLY A 186 34.68 13.66 25.16
C GLY A 186 33.84 12.98 24.07
N ALA A 187 34.25 11.79 23.62
CA ALA A 187 33.63 11.14 22.46
C ALA A 187 32.13 10.82 22.67
N HIS A 188 31.24 11.37 21.85
CA HIS A 188 29.79 11.34 22.03
C HIS A 188 28.99 11.33 20.71
N GLY A 189 29.45 10.58 19.69
CA GLY A 189 28.73 10.49 18.40
C GLY A 189 27.60 9.47 18.46
N TYR A 190 26.41 9.85 18.94
CA TYR A 190 25.33 8.92 19.26
C TYR A 190 24.11 8.99 18.33
N GLY A 191 23.48 7.83 18.09
CA GLY A 191 22.31 7.74 17.20
C GLY A 191 21.03 8.33 17.82
N GLY A 192 20.69 7.94 19.05
CA GLY A 192 19.45 8.41 19.69
C GLY A 192 19.04 7.72 20.99
N ILE A 193 18.25 8.42 21.82
CA ILE A 193 17.49 7.82 22.94
C ILE A 193 16.02 7.64 22.52
N TRP A 194 15.55 6.39 22.44
CA TRP A 194 14.24 6.06 21.87
C TRP A 194 13.33 5.38 22.91
N GLY A 195 12.12 5.92 23.08
CA GLY A 195 11.11 5.43 24.02
C GLY A 195 9.71 5.97 23.73
N GLY A 196 8.69 5.49 24.44
CA GLY A 196 7.33 6.01 24.37
C GLY A 196 6.21 5.05 24.77
N GLU A 197 4.97 5.56 24.73
CA GLU A 197 3.77 4.97 25.36
C GLU A 197 2.54 4.93 24.41
N PRO A 198 2.47 4.05 23.40
CA PRO A 198 3.56 3.30 22.78
C PRO A 198 4.25 4.11 21.64
N ALA A 199 5.41 3.63 21.20
CA ALA A 199 6.16 4.19 20.07
C ALA A 199 6.62 3.13 19.07
N SER A 200 6.64 3.47 17.78
CA SER A 200 7.12 2.60 16.70
C SER A 200 8.33 3.20 15.98
N PHE A 201 9.32 2.36 15.72
CA PHE A 201 10.47 2.71 14.89
C PHE A 201 10.70 1.60 13.88
N HIS A 202 10.40 1.84 12.61
CA HIS A 202 10.52 0.80 11.59
C HIS A 202 11.07 1.26 10.25
N HIS A 203 11.71 0.33 9.55
CA HIS A 203 12.24 0.57 8.21
C HIS A 203 13.20 1.78 8.14
N ASN A 204 13.94 2.04 9.22
CA ASN A 204 14.96 3.09 9.25
C ASN A 204 16.35 2.53 8.95
N LEU A 205 17.22 3.37 8.38
CA LEU A 205 18.66 3.13 8.30
C LEU A 205 19.35 3.85 9.45
N ILE A 206 19.94 3.10 10.37
CA ILE A 206 20.72 3.62 11.49
C ILE A 206 22.17 3.25 11.24
N MET A 207 23.04 4.22 10.97
CA MET A 207 24.40 3.89 10.58
C MET A 207 25.50 4.84 11.05
N SER A 208 26.67 4.25 11.34
CA SER A 208 27.90 5.02 11.56
C SER A 208 27.80 6.04 12.70
N ASN A 209 27.02 5.71 13.72
CA ASN A 209 27.09 6.35 15.03
C ASN A 209 27.95 5.46 15.94
N ASN A 210 28.77 6.09 16.79
CA ASN A 210 29.65 5.37 17.71
C ASN A 210 28.85 4.54 18.74
N SER A 211 27.71 5.02 19.22
CA SER A 211 26.85 4.31 20.18
C SER A 211 25.39 4.74 20.03
N ARG A 212 24.51 4.20 20.88
CA ARG A 212 23.06 4.48 20.95
C ARG A 212 22.39 4.30 19.59
N ASN A 213 22.36 3.07 19.08
CA ASN A 213 21.79 2.74 17.76
C ASN A 213 20.50 1.88 17.82
N PRO A 214 19.44 2.24 18.58
CA PRO A 214 19.33 3.31 19.58
C PRO A 214 19.77 2.87 20.99
N ARG A 215 19.79 3.80 21.94
CA ARG A 215 19.62 3.46 23.35
C ARG A 215 18.12 3.52 23.66
N PHE A 216 17.53 2.44 24.16
CA PHE A 216 16.16 2.50 24.64
C PHE A 216 16.06 3.31 25.93
N SER A 217 14.96 4.05 26.11
CA SER A 217 14.72 4.94 27.24
C SER A 217 14.79 4.23 28.60
N GLY A 218 14.90 5.01 29.67
CA GLY A 218 14.99 4.56 31.06
C GLY A 218 16.39 4.77 31.61
N SER A 219 16.51 5.24 32.84
CA SER A 219 17.77 5.37 33.60
C SER A 219 17.42 5.74 35.04
N GLU A 220 18.42 5.76 35.93
CA GLU A 220 18.21 6.24 37.31
C GLU A 220 17.72 7.70 37.36
N SER A 221 18.26 8.58 36.50
CA SER A 221 17.90 10.00 36.44
C SER A 221 16.66 10.30 35.58
N THR A 222 16.18 9.34 34.79
CA THR A 222 15.04 9.50 33.90
C THR A 222 14.32 8.16 33.79
N VAL A 223 13.48 7.91 34.78
CA VAL A 223 12.72 6.66 34.91
C VAL A 223 11.68 6.57 33.80
N ASN A 224 11.53 5.36 33.26
CA ASN A 224 10.50 5.09 32.27
C ASN A 224 9.09 5.18 32.87
N PRO A 225 8.10 5.61 32.08
CA PRO A 225 6.69 5.51 32.43
C PRO A 225 6.25 4.05 32.54
N GLU A 226 5.15 3.78 33.25
CA GLU A 226 4.63 2.42 33.44
C GLU A 226 4.23 1.73 32.12
N ASP A 227 3.73 2.52 31.17
CA ASP A 227 3.27 2.07 29.85
C ASP A 227 4.36 2.16 28.76
N GLU A 228 5.64 2.31 29.13
CA GLU A 228 6.77 2.31 28.18
C GLU A 228 6.74 1.05 27.31
N MET A 229 6.50 1.24 26.02
CA MET A 229 6.41 0.20 25.02
C MET A 229 6.95 0.70 23.69
N VAL A 230 8.00 0.04 23.20
CA VAL A 230 8.59 0.33 21.90
C VAL A 230 8.51 -0.86 20.97
N ASP A 231 8.04 -0.60 19.76
CA ASP A 231 8.06 -1.51 18.64
C ASP A 231 9.17 -1.15 17.66
N PHE A 232 10.29 -1.86 17.71
CA PHE A 232 11.47 -1.64 16.90
C PHE A 232 11.65 -2.78 15.87
N ARG A 233 11.21 -2.57 14.63
CA ARG A 233 11.17 -3.64 13.63
C ARG A 233 11.64 -3.23 12.24
N ASN A 234 12.20 -4.19 11.50
CA ASN A 234 12.61 -3.99 10.10
C ASN A 234 13.58 -2.81 9.86
N ASN A 235 14.35 -2.40 10.87
CA ASN A 235 15.41 -1.40 10.71
C ASN A 235 16.70 -2.07 10.20
N VAL A 236 17.55 -1.28 9.55
CA VAL A 236 18.92 -1.67 9.17
C VAL A 236 19.89 -0.94 10.07
N ILE A 237 20.74 -1.68 10.78
CA ILE A 237 21.78 -1.15 11.65
C ILE A 237 23.13 -1.48 11.01
N PHE A 238 23.87 -0.45 10.60
CA PHE A 238 25.11 -0.62 9.84
C PHE A 238 26.29 0.17 10.44
N ASN A 239 27.44 -0.48 10.58
CA ASN A 239 28.71 0.18 10.93
C ASN A 239 28.67 0.99 12.24
N TRP A 240 28.01 0.49 13.29
CA TRP A 240 28.09 1.12 14.62
C TRP A 240 29.52 1.02 15.17
N GLY A 241 29.90 1.91 16.09
CA GLY A 241 31.22 1.89 16.74
C GLY A 241 31.27 0.98 17.98
N ALA A 242 31.27 1.61 19.14
CA ALA A 242 31.28 0.97 20.45
C ALA A 242 30.06 0.07 20.72
N ASN A 243 28.82 0.52 20.43
CA ASN A 243 27.62 -0.26 20.72
C ASN A 243 26.52 -0.12 19.66
N SER A 244 25.77 -1.22 19.46
CA SER A 244 24.51 -1.24 18.71
C SER A 244 23.38 -0.75 19.63
N ILE A 245 22.51 -1.65 20.08
CA ILE A 245 21.33 -1.35 20.91
C ILE A 245 21.62 -1.64 22.38
N TYR A 246 21.18 -0.78 23.29
CA TYR A 246 21.26 -1.02 24.74
C TYR A 246 20.24 -0.19 25.53
N GLY A 247 20.20 -0.35 26.86
CA GLY A 247 19.26 0.36 27.74
C GLY A 247 17.96 -0.43 27.94
N GLY A 248 16.85 0.29 28.04
CA GLY A 248 15.51 -0.28 28.15
C GLY A 248 15.12 -0.68 29.57
N GLU A 249 15.58 0.06 30.56
CA GLU A 249 15.32 -0.17 31.97
C GLU A 249 13.80 -0.13 32.25
N ASN A 250 13.24 -1.16 32.89
CA ASN A 250 11.80 -1.28 33.25
C ASN A 250 10.75 -1.11 32.11
N GLY A 251 11.14 -1.09 30.83
CA GLY A 251 10.19 -0.96 29.71
C GLY A 251 9.86 -2.28 29.00
N LYS A 252 9.04 -2.22 27.95
CA LYS A 252 8.70 -3.35 27.06
C LYS A 252 9.17 -3.07 25.63
N TYR A 253 9.94 -3.98 25.03
CA TYR A 253 10.60 -3.72 23.74
C TYR A 253 10.43 -4.91 22.78
N ASN A 254 9.85 -4.67 21.61
CA ASN A 254 9.90 -5.62 20.49
C ASN A 254 11.11 -5.28 19.61
N LEU A 255 11.97 -6.27 19.33
CA LEU A 255 13.04 -6.19 18.34
C LEU A 255 12.80 -7.26 17.30
N ILE A 256 12.16 -6.90 16.18
CA ILE A 256 11.64 -7.86 15.21
C ILE A 256 12.23 -7.65 13.82
N ASN A 257 12.79 -8.69 13.23
CA ASN A 257 13.23 -8.70 11.82
C ASN A 257 14.12 -7.50 11.42
N ASN A 258 14.99 -7.03 12.30
CA ASN A 258 15.98 -6.01 11.98
C ASN A 258 17.22 -6.65 11.33
N TYR A 259 17.93 -5.89 10.49
CA TYR A 259 19.13 -6.34 9.79
C TYR A 259 20.38 -5.68 10.39
N PHE A 260 21.30 -6.49 10.92
CA PHE A 260 22.56 -6.02 11.51
C PHE A 260 23.73 -6.33 10.57
N LYS A 261 24.37 -5.27 10.08
CA LYS A 261 25.54 -5.34 9.21
C LYS A 261 26.74 -4.69 9.88
N SER A 262 27.79 -5.47 10.14
CA SER A 262 29.03 -4.92 10.68
C SER A 262 29.78 -4.12 9.61
N GLY A 263 30.44 -3.03 10.02
CA GLY A 263 31.37 -2.28 9.18
C GLY A 263 32.74 -2.11 9.86
N PRO A 264 33.65 -1.32 9.28
CA PRO A 264 35.00 -1.15 9.83
C PRO A 264 35.05 -0.57 11.25
N ALA A 265 34.04 0.20 11.66
CA ALA A 265 33.96 0.73 13.03
C ALA A 265 33.47 -0.30 14.06
N THR A 266 32.86 -1.39 13.61
CA THR A 266 32.09 -2.28 14.46
C THR A 266 32.94 -3.13 15.38
N LYS A 267 32.84 -2.85 16.69
CA LYS A 267 33.52 -3.63 17.75
C LYS A 267 32.77 -4.91 18.07
N HIS A 268 31.51 -4.82 18.50
CA HIS A 268 30.70 -5.98 18.88
C HIS A 268 29.83 -6.45 17.70
N LYS A 269 30.44 -7.21 16.79
CA LYS A 269 29.84 -7.62 15.51
C LYS A 269 28.63 -8.57 15.63
N ASN A 270 28.52 -9.26 16.76
CA ASN A 270 27.52 -10.30 17.00
C ASN A 270 26.38 -9.87 17.93
N ARG A 271 26.35 -8.60 18.38
CA ARG A 271 25.39 -8.11 19.37
C ARG A 271 24.17 -7.47 18.72
N ILE A 272 22.99 -8.00 19.02
CA ILE A 272 21.70 -7.38 18.71
C ILE A 272 21.40 -6.29 19.74
N VAL A 273 21.40 -6.65 21.04
CA VAL A 273 21.05 -5.73 22.14
C VAL A 273 21.76 -6.08 23.44
N ASN A 274 22.08 -5.06 24.25
CA ASN A 274 22.58 -5.17 25.62
C ASN A 274 21.60 -4.50 26.63
N PRO A 275 20.60 -5.23 27.15
CA PRO A 275 19.67 -4.72 28.14
C PRO A 275 20.38 -4.21 29.41
N SER A 276 19.95 -3.06 29.94
CA SER A 276 20.51 -2.48 31.17
C SER A 276 19.65 -2.80 32.39
N ILE A 277 20.28 -2.88 33.58
CA ILE A 277 19.57 -3.08 34.85
C ILE A 277 19.01 -1.75 35.37
N PRO A 278 17.83 -1.75 36.04
CA PRO A 278 16.91 -2.88 36.20
C PRO A 278 16.29 -3.30 34.86
N TYR A 279 16.34 -4.59 34.55
CA TYR A 279 15.95 -5.08 33.22
C TYR A 279 14.49 -4.79 32.90
N GLY A 280 14.24 -4.20 31.72
CA GLY A 280 12.96 -4.29 31.05
C GLY A 280 12.71 -5.68 30.46
N LYS A 281 11.64 -5.80 29.67
CA LYS A 281 11.27 -7.03 28.96
C LYS A 281 11.40 -6.86 27.45
N PHE A 282 12.08 -7.81 26.82
CA PHE A 282 12.45 -7.77 25.42
C PHE A 282 11.91 -9.00 24.70
N TYR A 283 11.12 -8.78 23.65
CA TYR A 283 10.78 -9.80 22.68
C TYR A 283 11.71 -9.65 21.47
N VAL A 284 12.70 -10.53 21.36
CA VAL A 284 13.74 -10.48 20.32
C VAL A 284 13.56 -11.66 19.38
N ASN A 285 13.14 -11.40 18.14
CA ASN A 285 12.83 -12.46 17.18
C ASN A 285 13.10 -12.08 15.71
N GLY A 286 13.58 -13.05 14.93
CA GLY A 286 13.77 -12.94 13.47
C GLY A 286 14.79 -11.90 12.98
N ASN A 287 15.57 -11.29 13.88
CA ASN A 287 16.64 -10.39 13.49
C ASN A 287 17.76 -11.15 12.77
N PHE A 288 18.30 -10.56 11.71
CA PHE A 288 19.38 -11.12 10.92
C PHE A 288 20.70 -10.44 11.30
N VAL A 289 21.73 -11.23 11.60
CA VAL A 289 23.07 -10.73 11.94
C VAL A 289 24.07 -11.29 10.93
N GLU A 290 24.54 -10.42 10.04
CA GLU A 290 25.41 -10.82 8.93
C GLU A 290 26.72 -11.45 9.44
N GLY A 291 27.03 -12.65 8.95
CA GLY A 291 28.20 -13.43 9.38
C GLY A 291 27.99 -14.27 10.65
N TYR A 292 26.80 -14.25 11.27
CA TYR A 292 26.50 -15.01 12.50
C TYR A 292 25.22 -15.83 12.33
N ALA A 293 25.32 -16.95 11.61
CA ALA A 293 24.18 -17.83 11.31
C ALA A 293 23.47 -18.36 12.56
N ASP A 294 24.22 -18.74 13.60
CA ASP A 294 23.67 -19.24 14.87
C ASP A 294 22.79 -18.21 15.59
N ILE A 295 23.20 -16.94 15.57
CA ILE A 295 22.45 -15.83 16.18
C ILE A 295 21.25 -15.46 15.31
N THR A 296 21.40 -15.54 13.99
CA THR A 296 20.29 -15.32 13.05
C THR A 296 19.21 -16.38 13.21
N ALA A 297 19.59 -17.66 13.36
CA ALA A 297 18.66 -18.75 13.60
C ALA A 297 18.02 -18.68 14.99
N ASN A 298 18.75 -18.18 15.99
CA ASN A 298 18.24 -17.98 17.34
C ASN A 298 18.87 -16.73 17.99
N ASN A 299 18.13 -15.61 17.99
CA ASN A 299 18.63 -14.32 18.48
C ASN A 299 19.07 -14.34 19.96
N TRP A 300 18.50 -15.23 20.77
CA TRP A 300 18.88 -15.40 22.19
C TRP A 300 20.16 -16.21 22.38
N LYS A 301 20.67 -16.88 21.34
CA LYS A 301 21.93 -17.64 21.35
C LYS A 301 23.14 -16.71 21.14
N GLY A 302 23.32 -15.74 22.04
CA GLY A 302 24.47 -14.82 22.06
C GLY A 302 24.25 -13.47 21.36
N GLY A 303 23.08 -13.22 20.77
CA GLY A 303 22.71 -11.91 20.23
C GLY A 303 22.23 -10.93 21.30
N VAL A 304 21.56 -11.42 22.34
CA VAL A 304 21.22 -10.66 23.55
C VAL A 304 22.34 -10.81 24.58
N GLN A 305 23.03 -9.72 24.90
CA GLN A 305 24.25 -9.74 25.71
C GLN A 305 24.13 -8.81 26.91
N ALA A 306 23.80 -9.38 28.07
CA ALA A 306 23.81 -8.73 29.39
C ALA A 306 24.31 -9.74 30.44
N ASP A 307 24.50 -9.32 31.70
CA ASP A 307 24.94 -10.22 32.78
C ASP A 307 23.96 -11.39 33.00
N GLU A 308 22.64 -11.12 33.00
CA GLU A 308 21.60 -12.14 33.14
C GLU A 308 20.52 -11.98 32.04
N PRO A 309 20.83 -12.32 30.77
CA PRO A 309 20.00 -11.94 29.63
C PRO A 309 18.60 -12.57 29.66
N LEU A 310 18.47 -13.77 30.25
CA LEU A 310 17.17 -14.45 30.39
C LEU A 310 16.21 -13.72 31.33
N LYS A 311 16.69 -12.89 32.27
CA LYS A 311 15.81 -12.05 33.11
C LYS A 311 15.10 -10.97 32.29
N ALA A 312 15.73 -10.50 31.22
CA ALA A 312 15.16 -9.54 30.28
C ALA A 312 14.23 -10.16 29.23
N LYS A 313 14.14 -11.50 29.15
CA LYS A 313 13.39 -12.19 28.10
C LYS A 313 11.86 -12.04 28.25
N ALA A 314 11.20 -11.84 27.13
CA ALA A 314 9.77 -12.01 26.92
C ALA A 314 9.53 -13.11 25.88
N GLU A 315 8.54 -13.97 26.13
CA GLU A 315 8.20 -15.08 25.22
C GLU A 315 7.18 -14.67 24.13
N THR A 316 6.46 -13.57 24.34
CA THR A 316 5.44 -13.07 23.42
C THR A 316 5.70 -11.62 23.07
N GLU A 317 5.37 -11.25 21.83
CA GLU A 317 5.37 -9.89 21.36
C GLU A 317 4.45 -8.99 22.19
N PHE A 318 4.85 -7.74 22.39
CA PHE A 318 4.07 -6.73 23.08
C PHE A 318 3.18 -5.93 22.12
N GLY A 319 2.00 -5.53 22.60
CA GLY A 319 1.09 -4.65 21.88
C GLY A 319 0.43 -5.28 20.65
N LYS A 320 -0.43 -4.51 20.00
CA LYS A 320 -0.95 -4.79 18.65
C LYS A 320 -0.57 -3.59 17.80
N ASN A 321 0.12 -3.81 16.68
CA ASN A 321 0.52 -2.74 15.80
C ASN A 321 0.30 -3.13 14.33
N GLU A 322 -0.18 -2.19 13.54
CA GLU A 322 -0.46 -2.35 12.11
C GLU A 322 0.76 -1.89 11.30
N ILE A 323 1.89 -2.56 11.49
CA ILE A 323 3.09 -2.42 10.65
C ILE A 323 3.19 -3.64 9.74
N ILE A 324 3.27 -3.42 8.43
CA ILE A 324 3.54 -4.51 7.49
C ILE A 324 4.96 -5.00 7.75
N THR A 325 5.06 -6.20 8.31
CA THR A 325 6.33 -6.75 8.78
C THR A 325 6.96 -7.62 7.71
N HIS A 326 8.20 -7.29 7.33
CA HIS A 326 8.98 -8.01 6.33
C HIS A 326 10.01 -8.93 7.00
N SER A 327 10.61 -9.86 6.26
CA SER A 327 11.86 -10.50 6.72
C SER A 327 12.99 -9.48 6.77
N ALA A 328 13.98 -9.68 7.64
CA ALA A 328 15.09 -8.75 7.81
C ALA A 328 15.86 -8.47 6.51
N GLU A 329 16.08 -9.48 5.66
CA GLU A 329 16.79 -9.27 4.39
C GLU A 329 15.97 -8.48 3.37
N ASN A 330 14.65 -8.59 3.42
CA ASN A 330 13.78 -7.80 2.56
C ASN A 330 13.67 -6.37 3.08
N ALA A 331 13.57 -6.19 4.39
CA ALA A 331 13.69 -4.89 5.03
C ALA A 331 15.00 -4.19 4.64
N TYR A 332 16.13 -4.91 4.61
CA TYR A 332 17.40 -4.36 4.13
C TYR A 332 17.31 -3.73 2.73
N LYS A 333 16.73 -4.45 1.77
CA LYS A 333 16.55 -3.96 0.39
C LYS A 333 15.61 -2.76 0.33
N MET A 334 14.51 -2.80 1.08
CA MET A 334 13.52 -1.73 1.10
C MET A 334 14.09 -0.46 1.75
N VAL A 335 14.81 -0.59 2.87
CA VAL A 335 15.47 0.53 3.53
C VAL A 335 16.51 1.17 2.62
N GLN A 336 17.31 0.36 1.91
CA GLN A 336 18.25 0.87 0.92
C GLN A 336 17.55 1.70 -0.18
N ALA A 337 16.39 1.23 -0.66
CA ALA A 337 15.64 1.91 -1.71
C ALA A 337 14.92 3.17 -1.23
N HIS A 338 14.32 3.14 -0.04
CA HIS A 338 13.30 4.12 0.35
C HIS A 338 13.67 5.00 1.55
N ALA A 339 14.66 4.65 2.38
CA ALA A 339 14.91 5.42 3.59
C ALA A 339 15.52 6.83 3.32
N GLY A 340 15.24 7.75 4.25
CA GLY A 340 15.69 9.14 4.21
C GLY A 340 14.78 10.00 3.34
N ALA A 341 15.22 11.22 3.03
CA ALA A 341 14.55 12.12 2.09
C ALA A 341 14.67 11.60 0.64
N SER A 342 14.06 10.44 0.40
CA SER A 342 14.32 9.54 -0.73
C SER A 342 13.70 10.00 -2.05
N LEU A 343 12.72 10.90 -2.00
CA LEU A 343 12.18 11.56 -3.18
C LEU A 343 13.28 12.27 -3.98
N LYS A 344 14.26 12.84 -3.27
CA LYS A 344 15.35 13.65 -3.81
C LYS A 344 16.62 13.52 -2.95
N ARG A 345 17.18 12.33 -2.75
CA ARG A 345 18.42 12.15 -1.96
C ARG A 345 19.52 13.09 -2.44
N ASP A 346 20.16 13.78 -1.51
CA ASP A 346 21.33 14.60 -1.80
C ASP A 346 22.62 13.79 -1.75
N GLU A 347 23.76 14.46 -1.90
CA GLU A 347 25.08 13.83 -1.94
C GLU A 347 25.41 13.03 -0.67
N VAL A 348 24.93 13.46 0.49
CA VAL A 348 25.17 12.77 1.77
C VAL A 348 24.36 11.50 1.84
N ASP A 349 23.05 11.56 1.59
CA ASP A 349 22.18 10.38 1.63
C ASP A 349 22.63 9.34 0.58
N ASN A 350 22.98 9.79 -0.64
CA ASN A 350 23.49 8.90 -1.69
C ASN A 350 24.82 8.25 -1.31
N ARG A 351 25.73 8.98 -0.68
CA ARG A 351 27.01 8.45 -0.17
C ARG A 351 26.77 7.37 0.90
N LEU A 352 25.87 7.61 1.85
CA LEU A 352 25.53 6.67 2.91
C LEU A 352 24.92 5.37 2.36
N ILE A 353 23.99 5.48 1.41
CA ILE A 353 23.44 4.31 0.71
C ILE A 353 24.53 3.58 -0.06
N GLY A 354 25.43 4.31 -0.74
CA GLY A 354 26.59 3.73 -1.41
C GLY A 354 27.49 2.93 -0.46
N TYR A 355 27.75 3.43 0.75
CA TYR A 355 28.51 2.72 1.78
C TYR A 355 27.77 1.51 2.34
N LEU A 356 26.45 1.58 2.51
CA LEU A 356 25.65 0.43 2.90
C LEU A 356 25.78 -0.70 1.88
N THR A 357 25.73 -0.39 0.58
CA THR A 357 25.82 -1.37 -0.51
C THR A 357 27.23 -1.92 -0.68
N ASN A 358 28.22 -1.04 -0.83
CA ASN A 358 29.55 -1.40 -1.31
C ASN A 358 30.57 -1.57 -0.18
N GLY A 359 30.17 -1.27 1.06
CA GLY A 359 31.10 -1.11 2.17
C GLY A 359 31.85 0.22 2.10
N TYR A 360 32.68 0.45 3.12
CA TYR A 360 33.49 1.65 3.21
C TYR A 360 34.78 1.55 2.40
N PRO A 361 35.28 2.68 1.85
CA PRO A 361 36.62 2.74 1.28
C PRO A 361 37.69 2.28 2.28
N LYS A 362 38.80 1.76 1.75
CA LYS A 362 39.95 1.33 2.56
C LYS A 362 40.46 2.49 3.42
N ASN A 363 40.72 2.23 4.70
CA ASN A 363 41.17 3.18 5.73
C ASN A 363 40.12 4.18 6.24
N MET A 364 38.84 4.03 5.91
CA MET A 364 37.76 4.80 6.54
C MET A 364 37.01 3.93 7.56
N THR A 365 36.77 4.49 8.75
CA THR A 365 35.94 3.83 9.78
C THR A 365 34.46 4.19 9.62
N GLY A 366 34.15 5.35 9.04
CA GLY A 366 32.80 5.91 8.97
C GLY A 366 32.36 6.66 10.23
N ILE A 367 33.15 6.64 11.31
CA ILE A 367 32.93 7.50 12.47
C ILE A 367 33.73 8.78 12.24
N ILE A 368 33.04 9.92 12.21
CA ILE A 368 33.61 11.24 11.88
C ILE A 368 33.52 12.18 13.07
N ASP A 369 34.40 13.17 13.12
CA ASP A 369 34.44 14.18 14.19
C ASP A 369 33.91 15.55 13.72
N SER A 370 33.84 15.77 12.40
CA SER A 370 33.20 16.93 11.76
C SER A 370 32.52 16.54 10.44
N GLN A 371 31.43 17.22 10.08
CA GLN A 371 30.81 17.09 8.75
C GLN A 371 31.78 17.40 7.61
N THR A 372 32.82 18.19 7.86
CA THR A 372 33.82 18.58 6.87
C THR A 372 34.69 17.41 6.38
N GLU A 373 34.81 16.34 7.16
CA GLU A 373 35.54 15.12 6.77
C GLU A 373 34.87 14.36 5.63
N VAL A 374 33.60 14.64 5.38
CA VAL A 374 32.77 13.94 4.39
C VAL A 374 32.12 14.90 3.38
N GLY A 375 32.71 16.09 3.21
CA GLY A 375 32.33 17.08 2.20
C GLY A 375 31.52 18.27 2.73
N GLY A 376 31.04 18.22 3.97
CA GLY A 376 30.24 19.28 4.57
C GLY A 376 28.82 19.38 4.00
N PHE A 377 28.15 20.51 4.26
CA PHE A 377 26.77 20.74 3.83
C PHE A 377 26.65 20.79 2.30
N PRO A 378 25.84 19.91 1.67
CA PRO A 378 25.62 19.96 0.23
C PRO A 378 24.99 21.29 -0.20
N THR A 379 25.32 21.75 -1.40
CA THR A 379 24.62 22.89 -2.01
C THR A 379 23.33 22.39 -2.66
N LEU A 380 22.18 22.70 -2.05
CA LEU A 380 20.85 22.34 -2.57
C LEU A 380 20.29 23.47 -3.44
N LYS A 381 19.80 23.15 -4.63
CA LYS A 381 19.32 24.13 -5.61
C LYS A 381 17.80 24.10 -5.75
N THR A 382 17.23 25.28 -5.95
CA THR A 382 15.84 25.46 -6.38
C THR A 382 15.76 25.41 -7.91
N TYR A 383 14.91 24.55 -8.47
CA TYR A 383 14.60 24.45 -9.89
C TYR A 383 13.26 23.74 -10.09
N ASN A 384 12.67 23.84 -11.29
CA ASN A 384 11.33 23.32 -11.60
C ASN A 384 10.28 23.83 -10.60
N ILE A 385 10.30 25.14 -10.33
CA ILE A 385 9.32 25.77 -9.43
C ILE A 385 7.94 25.66 -10.11
N PRO A 386 6.96 24.98 -9.50
CA PRO A 386 5.60 24.94 -10.02
C PRO A 386 4.96 26.32 -9.93
N THR A 387 3.96 26.56 -10.77
CA THR A 387 3.13 27.77 -10.63
C THR A 387 1.99 27.43 -9.67
N ASP A 388 1.74 28.29 -8.69
CA ASP A 388 0.66 28.17 -7.71
C ASP A 388 0.00 29.55 -7.62
N THR A 389 -1.08 29.73 -8.37
CA THR A 389 -1.70 31.05 -8.61
C THR A 389 -2.48 31.55 -7.39
N ASP A 390 -3.13 30.67 -6.64
CA ASP A 390 -3.93 31.03 -5.46
C ASP A 390 -3.21 30.83 -4.12
N LEU A 391 -1.96 30.37 -4.16
CA LEU A 391 -1.09 30.19 -3.01
C LEU A 391 -1.67 29.20 -2.00
N ASP A 392 -2.31 28.14 -2.50
CA ASP A 392 -2.89 27.08 -1.69
C ASP A 392 -1.98 25.86 -1.52
N GLY A 393 -0.77 25.92 -2.09
CA GLY A 393 0.26 24.91 -1.96
C GLY A 393 0.18 23.79 -2.99
N MET A 394 -0.75 23.86 -3.95
CA MET A 394 -0.87 22.92 -5.07
C MET A 394 -0.40 23.56 -6.39
N ASP A 395 0.17 22.75 -7.28
CA ASP A 395 0.63 23.21 -8.60
C ASP A 395 -0.56 23.37 -9.57
N ASP A 396 -0.67 24.52 -10.23
CA ASP A 396 -1.73 24.85 -11.19
C ASP A 396 -1.91 23.76 -12.27
N GLU A 397 -0.80 23.20 -12.78
CA GLU A 397 -0.87 22.13 -13.80
C GLU A 397 -1.33 20.80 -13.21
N TRP A 398 -1.01 20.52 -11.95
CA TRP A 398 -1.56 19.38 -11.23
C TRP A 398 -3.06 19.56 -10.94
N GLU A 399 -3.48 20.75 -10.51
CA GLU A 399 -4.88 21.07 -10.27
C GLU A 399 -5.73 20.86 -11.54
N LYS A 400 -5.28 21.40 -12.68
CA LYS A 400 -5.94 21.19 -13.99
C LYS A 400 -6.09 19.71 -14.31
N ARG A 401 -5.02 18.91 -14.13
CA ARG A 401 -5.04 17.47 -14.41
C ARG A 401 -6.00 16.69 -13.50
N ASN A 402 -6.25 17.19 -12.29
CA ASN A 402 -7.12 16.54 -11.31
C ASN A 402 -8.53 17.16 -11.26
N ASN A 403 -8.89 18.01 -12.23
CA ASN A 403 -10.19 18.68 -12.33
C ASN A 403 -10.50 19.66 -11.17
N LEU A 404 -9.47 20.22 -10.55
CA LEU A 404 -9.60 21.37 -9.66
C LEU A 404 -9.55 22.68 -10.47
N LYS A 405 -9.93 23.79 -9.84
CA LYS A 405 -10.01 25.09 -10.50
C LYS A 405 -8.86 25.98 -10.08
N VAL A 406 -7.88 26.13 -10.98
CA VAL A 406 -6.75 27.05 -10.80
C VAL A 406 -7.20 28.45 -10.42
N GLY A 407 -6.55 29.01 -9.40
CA GLY A 407 -6.83 30.35 -8.88
C GLY A 407 -7.97 30.38 -7.86
N ILE A 408 -8.40 29.23 -7.36
CA ILE A 408 -9.34 29.08 -6.26
C ILE A 408 -8.70 28.21 -5.19
N ASN A 409 -8.34 28.82 -4.06
CA ASN A 409 -7.83 28.08 -2.90
C ASN A 409 -8.87 27.04 -2.44
N ASP A 410 -8.60 25.79 -2.78
CA ASP A 410 -9.43 24.64 -2.46
C ASP A 410 -8.61 23.51 -1.81
N ALA A 411 -7.37 23.80 -1.39
CA ALA A 411 -6.49 22.93 -0.61
C ALA A 411 -7.18 22.13 0.50
N ASN A 412 -8.15 22.72 1.21
CA ASN A 412 -8.91 22.09 2.30
C ASN A 412 -10.22 21.40 1.85
N GLY A 413 -10.52 21.42 0.56
CA GLY A 413 -11.61 20.67 -0.07
C GLY A 413 -11.37 19.16 -0.02
N TYR A 414 -12.44 18.41 -0.21
CA TYR A 414 -12.46 16.92 -0.19
C TYR A 414 -13.01 16.38 -1.52
N ASN A 415 -12.74 17.11 -2.61
CA ASN A 415 -13.31 16.82 -3.92
C ASN A 415 -12.61 15.64 -4.59
N LEU A 416 -11.33 15.44 -4.28
CA LEU A 416 -10.51 14.34 -4.82
C LEU A 416 -10.54 13.08 -3.95
N SER A 417 -10.88 13.22 -2.68
CA SER A 417 -10.97 12.12 -1.72
C SER A 417 -12.00 12.42 -0.65
N SER A 418 -12.81 11.43 -0.29
CA SER A 418 -13.76 11.53 0.82
C SER A 418 -13.09 11.54 2.20
N GLN A 419 -11.77 11.29 2.26
CA GLN A 419 -11.04 11.11 3.51
C GLN A 419 -9.90 12.14 3.68
N TYR A 420 -9.20 12.49 2.60
CA TYR A 420 -8.05 13.41 2.64
C TYR A 420 -8.37 14.72 1.94
N THR A 421 -7.78 15.82 2.42
CA THR A 421 -7.89 17.13 1.77
C THR A 421 -7.22 17.13 0.39
N ASN A 422 -7.62 18.02 -0.51
CA ASN A 422 -7.00 18.16 -1.84
C ASN A 422 -5.48 18.32 -1.74
N LEU A 423 -5.00 19.12 -0.76
CA LEU A 423 -3.57 19.31 -0.51
C LEU A 423 -2.86 18.03 -0.05
N GLU A 424 -3.51 17.20 0.78
CA GLU A 424 -2.94 15.91 1.17
C GLU A 424 -2.88 14.93 0.00
N VAL A 425 -3.89 14.94 -0.88
CA VAL A 425 -3.89 14.15 -2.12
C VAL A 425 -2.76 14.62 -3.05
N TYR A 426 -2.57 15.93 -3.20
CA TYR A 426 -1.45 16.52 -3.94
C TYR A 426 -0.11 16.05 -3.37
N ALA A 427 0.11 16.27 -2.07
CA ALA A 427 1.37 15.92 -1.41
C ALA A 427 1.72 14.43 -1.52
N GLU A 428 0.71 13.54 -1.52
CA GLU A 428 0.92 12.10 -1.72
C GLU A 428 1.19 11.75 -3.19
N SER A 429 0.61 12.47 -4.14
CA SER A 429 0.87 12.26 -5.57
C SER A 429 2.35 12.55 -5.94
N LEU A 430 2.97 13.53 -5.29
CA LEU A 430 4.38 13.90 -5.49
C LEU A 430 5.36 12.77 -5.17
N VAL A 431 5.01 11.93 -4.19
CA VAL A 431 5.84 10.79 -3.78
C VAL A 431 5.46 9.51 -4.51
N SER A 432 4.26 9.46 -5.07
CA SER A 432 3.75 8.34 -5.88
C SER A 432 4.28 8.37 -7.32
N GLU A 433 4.50 9.54 -7.92
CA GLU A 433 4.98 9.67 -9.32
C GLU A 433 6.44 9.19 -9.53
N LYS A 434 7.28 9.19 -8.49
CA LYS A 434 8.68 8.73 -8.58
C LYS A 434 8.93 7.26 -8.22
N ILE A 435 7.94 6.57 -7.63
CA ILE A 435 7.97 5.11 -7.50
C ILE A 435 7.85 4.42 -8.87
N ASN A 436 7.46 5.17 -9.91
CA ASN A 436 7.35 4.69 -11.28
C ASN A 436 8.57 4.94 -12.19
N SER A 437 9.69 5.54 -11.70
CA SER A 437 10.83 5.90 -12.58
C SER A 437 12.25 5.51 -12.14
N ALA A 438 12.45 4.83 -11.01
CA ALA A 438 13.75 4.24 -10.67
C ALA A 438 13.61 2.95 -9.84
N ASN A 439 13.71 1.81 -10.52
CA ASN A 439 13.79 0.42 -10.02
C ASN A 439 13.94 0.21 -8.49
N ASN A 440 12.81 -0.03 -7.80
CA ASN A 440 12.57 -1.21 -6.94
C ASN A 440 11.10 -1.22 -6.44
N LYS A 441 10.18 -1.72 -7.27
CA LYS A 441 8.92 -2.32 -6.79
C LYS A 441 9.26 -3.68 -6.14
N VAL A 442 9.69 -3.69 -4.89
CA VAL A 442 9.76 -4.90 -4.04
C VAL A 442 9.46 -4.41 -2.61
N LYS A 443 8.26 -4.56 -2.05
CA LYS A 443 7.34 -5.69 -2.08
C LYS A 443 5.87 -5.27 -2.02
N ASP A 444 5.14 -5.45 -3.12
CA ASP A 444 3.68 -5.66 -3.05
C ASP A 444 3.31 -7.15 -3.22
N TYR A 445 4.29 -8.01 -3.48
CA TYR A 445 4.07 -9.36 -3.99
C TYR A 445 5.04 -10.36 -3.32
N ASP A 446 4.50 -11.49 -2.87
CA ASP A 446 5.23 -12.62 -2.30
C ASP A 446 6.04 -13.36 -3.37
N PHE A 447 5.49 -13.42 -4.58
CA PHE A 447 6.12 -14.04 -5.73
C PHE A 447 5.99 -13.16 -6.98
N ILE A 448 6.99 -13.25 -7.85
CA ILE A 448 7.04 -12.58 -9.14
C ILE A 448 7.26 -13.64 -10.22
N VAL A 449 6.37 -13.67 -11.21
CA VAL A 449 6.56 -14.39 -12.45
C VAL A 449 6.99 -13.39 -13.51
N ALA A 450 8.08 -13.69 -14.21
CA ALA A 450 8.51 -12.91 -15.36
C ALA A 450 9.10 -13.82 -16.44
N LYS A 451 8.48 -13.80 -17.61
CA LYS A 451 8.90 -14.62 -18.76
C LYS A 451 10.35 -14.35 -19.20
N ASP A 452 10.83 -13.13 -19.00
CA ASP A 452 12.21 -12.70 -19.30
C ASP A 452 13.25 -13.20 -18.28
N GLY A 453 12.83 -13.88 -17.20
CA GLY A 453 13.69 -14.37 -16.14
C GLY A 453 14.00 -13.35 -15.04
N SER A 454 13.39 -12.16 -15.06
CA SER A 454 13.55 -11.14 -14.01
C SER A 454 12.71 -11.38 -12.75
N GLY A 455 11.98 -12.49 -12.70
CA GLY A 455 11.16 -12.95 -11.57
C GLY A 455 11.67 -14.27 -11.00
N GLN A 456 11.07 -14.74 -9.90
CA GLN A 456 11.41 -16.02 -9.28
C GLN A 456 10.98 -17.21 -10.15
N PHE A 457 9.93 -17.05 -10.95
CA PHE A 457 9.42 -18.06 -11.87
C PHE A 457 9.34 -17.50 -13.29
N LYS A 458 9.50 -18.37 -14.29
CA LYS A 458 9.33 -18.00 -15.71
C LYS A 458 7.94 -18.34 -16.24
N THR A 459 7.26 -19.27 -15.59
CA THR A 459 5.94 -19.77 -15.98
C THR A 459 4.97 -19.71 -14.79
N ILE A 460 3.68 -19.65 -15.09
CA ILE A 460 2.61 -19.65 -14.09
C ILE A 460 2.49 -21.02 -13.44
N GLN A 461 2.64 -22.10 -14.20
CA GLN A 461 2.48 -23.44 -13.64
C GLN A 461 3.62 -23.80 -12.67
N GLU A 462 4.86 -23.37 -12.93
CA GLU A 462 5.98 -23.52 -11.97
C GLU A 462 5.72 -22.77 -10.66
N LEU A 463 5.23 -21.53 -10.76
CA LEU A 463 4.81 -20.77 -9.59
C LEU A 463 3.76 -21.55 -8.80
N ILE A 464 2.67 -21.99 -9.45
CA ILE A 464 1.57 -22.66 -8.76
C ILE A 464 2.06 -23.91 -8.03
N ALA A 465 2.99 -24.66 -8.63
CA ALA A 465 3.59 -25.82 -7.98
C ALA A 465 4.35 -25.45 -6.69
N ALA A 466 4.97 -24.28 -6.63
CA ALA A 466 5.73 -23.79 -5.50
C ALA A 466 4.90 -23.08 -4.41
N LEU A 467 3.64 -22.74 -4.69
CA LEU A 467 2.75 -22.10 -3.71
C LEU A 467 2.48 -23.04 -2.52
N PRO A 468 2.26 -22.52 -1.30
CA PRO A 468 1.83 -23.34 -0.17
C PRO A 468 0.44 -23.93 -0.41
N ASP A 469 0.21 -25.16 0.03
CA ASP A 469 -1.13 -25.74 0.11
C ASP A 469 -1.88 -25.19 1.33
N PHE A 470 -3.18 -24.97 1.17
CA PHE A 470 -4.13 -24.51 2.17
C PHE A 470 -3.59 -23.32 2.96
N SER A 471 -3.09 -22.31 2.23
CA SER A 471 -2.58 -21.10 2.84
C SER A 471 -3.62 -20.54 3.81
N ARG A 472 -3.16 -20.01 4.94
CA ARG A 472 -4.00 -19.34 5.95
C ARG A 472 -3.98 -17.82 5.82
N VAL A 473 -3.16 -17.31 4.89
CA VAL A 473 -3.04 -15.89 4.56
C VAL A 473 -3.07 -15.70 3.05
N PRO A 474 -3.53 -14.56 2.53
CA PRO A 474 -3.48 -14.26 1.11
C PRO A 474 -2.05 -14.29 0.57
N VAL A 475 -1.83 -14.92 -0.58
CA VAL A 475 -0.55 -14.94 -1.29
C VAL A 475 -0.65 -14.05 -2.52
N LYS A 476 0.12 -12.96 -2.56
CA LYS A 476 0.15 -11.99 -3.66
C LYS A 476 1.23 -12.34 -4.67
N VAL A 477 0.85 -12.41 -5.94
CA VAL A 477 1.75 -12.78 -7.04
C VAL A 477 1.72 -11.69 -8.09
N LEU A 478 2.86 -11.07 -8.38
CA LEU A 478 3.03 -10.23 -9.57
C LEU A 478 3.30 -11.11 -10.78
N ILE A 479 2.57 -10.88 -11.85
CA ILE A 479 2.84 -11.46 -13.16
C ILE A 479 3.25 -10.29 -14.06
N LYS A 480 4.53 -10.26 -14.43
CA LYS A 480 5.05 -9.21 -15.32
C LYS A 480 4.50 -9.37 -16.73
N ASN A 481 4.56 -8.29 -17.49
CA ASN A 481 4.18 -8.25 -18.89
C ASN A 481 4.80 -9.39 -19.71
N GLY A 482 3.97 -10.02 -20.53
CA GLY A 482 4.34 -11.17 -21.33
C GLY A 482 3.13 -12.01 -21.72
N VAL A 483 3.31 -12.77 -22.81
CA VAL A 483 2.35 -13.80 -23.23
C VAL A 483 2.79 -15.15 -22.66
N TYR A 484 2.08 -15.64 -21.66
CA TYR A 484 2.31 -16.91 -20.99
C TYR A 484 1.42 -17.96 -21.66
N LYS A 485 1.97 -18.65 -22.67
CA LYS A 485 1.27 -19.70 -23.41
C LYS A 485 1.45 -21.06 -22.73
N GLU A 486 0.53 -21.40 -21.85
CA GLU A 486 0.58 -22.59 -21.01
C GLU A 486 -0.83 -23.01 -20.60
N LYS A 487 -1.03 -24.31 -20.39
CA LYS A 487 -2.28 -24.84 -19.84
C LYS A 487 -2.20 -24.82 -18.33
N ILE A 488 -2.91 -23.90 -17.70
CA ILE A 488 -2.69 -23.57 -16.29
C ILE A 488 -3.76 -24.24 -15.43
N THR A 489 -3.36 -24.85 -14.32
CA THR A 489 -4.27 -25.41 -13.32
C THR A 489 -3.93 -24.92 -11.93
N LEU A 490 -4.87 -24.22 -11.30
CA LEU A 490 -4.85 -23.89 -9.87
C LEU A 490 -5.63 -25.00 -9.12
N PRO A 491 -4.96 -25.94 -8.44
CA PRO A 491 -5.64 -27.07 -7.83
C PRO A 491 -6.41 -26.65 -6.55
N PRO A 492 -7.36 -27.49 -6.08
CA PRO A 492 -8.19 -27.17 -4.91
C PRO A 492 -7.41 -26.83 -3.63
N SER A 493 -6.20 -27.36 -3.50
CA SER A 493 -5.33 -27.10 -2.35
C SER A 493 -4.76 -25.68 -2.34
N LYS A 494 -4.72 -24.97 -3.46
CA LYS A 494 -4.17 -23.61 -3.53
C LYS A 494 -5.27 -22.58 -3.29
N THR A 495 -5.54 -22.29 -2.02
CA THR A 495 -6.54 -21.31 -1.59
C THR A 495 -5.94 -19.93 -1.29
N MET A 496 -6.73 -18.87 -1.38
CA MET A 496 -6.32 -17.48 -1.07
C MET A 496 -5.14 -16.97 -1.91
N ILE A 497 -5.17 -17.25 -3.21
CA ILE A 497 -4.12 -16.81 -4.15
C ILE A 497 -4.60 -15.57 -4.91
N ASN A 498 -3.77 -14.52 -4.94
CA ASN A 498 -4.06 -13.25 -5.60
C ASN A 498 -3.05 -13.02 -6.73
N PHE A 499 -3.49 -13.12 -7.98
CA PHE A 499 -2.68 -12.78 -9.15
C PHE A 499 -2.85 -11.32 -9.53
N ILE A 500 -1.76 -10.59 -9.68
CA ILE A 500 -1.75 -9.18 -10.07
C ILE A 500 -0.87 -9.05 -11.31
N GLY A 501 -1.47 -8.72 -12.44
CA GLY A 501 -0.73 -8.43 -13.66
C GLY A 501 -0.15 -7.02 -13.64
N GLU A 502 0.95 -6.83 -14.36
CA GLU A 502 1.58 -5.52 -14.50
C GLU A 502 0.76 -4.55 -15.36
N ASP A 503 0.04 -5.08 -16.36
CA ASP A 503 -0.80 -4.34 -17.31
C ASP A 503 -1.78 -5.32 -17.95
N GLN A 504 -3.09 -5.04 -17.86
CA GLN A 504 -4.14 -5.92 -18.38
C GLN A 504 -4.04 -6.19 -19.88
N TYR A 505 -3.40 -5.32 -20.67
CA TYR A 505 -3.26 -5.48 -22.11
C TYR A 505 -2.01 -6.27 -22.51
N LYS A 506 -1.06 -6.44 -21.60
CA LYS A 506 0.27 -7.00 -21.89
C LYS A 506 0.62 -8.23 -21.06
N THR A 507 -0.07 -8.45 -19.94
CA THR A 507 0.02 -9.66 -19.14
C THR A 507 -1.08 -10.62 -19.57
N ILE A 508 -0.73 -11.59 -20.42
CA ILE A 508 -1.69 -12.46 -21.13
C ILE A 508 -1.42 -13.91 -20.76
N LEU A 509 -2.39 -14.58 -20.15
CA LEU A 509 -2.38 -16.03 -19.92
C LEU A 509 -3.23 -16.69 -21.00
N THR A 510 -2.63 -17.54 -21.83
CA THR A 510 -3.27 -18.05 -23.05
C THR A 510 -2.98 -19.52 -23.32
N TYR A 511 -3.93 -20.19 -23.96
CA TYR A 511 -3.72 -21.49 -24.60
C TYR A 511 -4.64 -21.60 -25.82
N ASP A 512 -4.63 -22.73 -26.52
CA ASP A 512 -5.36 -22.92 -27.80
C ASP A 512 -5.98 -24.32 -27.95
N ASP A 513 -6.45 -24.90 -26.84
CA ASP A 513 -7.26 -26.11 -26.89
C ASP A 513 -8.72 -25.78 -27.23
N TYR A 514 -9.38 -26.73 -27.88
CA TYR A 514 -10.79 -26.68 -28.27
C TYR A 514 -11.40 -28.07 -28.14
N ALA A 515 -12.73 -28.15 -28.01
CA ALA A 515 -13.40 -29.38 -27.60
C ALA A 515 -13.11 -30.59 -28.48
N SER A 516 -13.14 -30.43 -29.81
CA SER A 516 -12.89 -31.53 -30.76
C SER A 516 -11.41 -31.80 -31.03
N LYS A 517 -10.49 -31.06 -30.38
CA LYS A 517 -9.05 -31.35 -30.47
C LYS A 517 -8.78 -32.70 -29.81
N LEU A 518 -8.04 -33.56 -30.50
CA LEU A 518 -7.68 -34.88 -29.97
C LEU A 518 -6.51 -34.76 -28.99
N ASN A 519 -6.63 -35.44 -27.85
CA ASN A 519 -5.56 -35.61 -26.89
C ASN A 519 -4.55 -36.69 -27.37
N ASN A 520 -3.51 -36.94 -26.58
CA ASN A 520 -2.42 -37.88 -26.93
C ASN A 520 -2.85 -39.35 -27.09
N ILE A 521 -4.08 -39.71 -26.69
CA ILE A 521 -4.66 -41.05 -26.88
C ILE A 521 -5.77 -41.07 -27.94
N GLY A 522 -5.91 -40.00 -28.73
CA GLY A 522 -6.84 -39.92 -29.85
C GLY A 522 -8.30 -39.63 -29.46
N GLN A 523 -8.56 -39.13 -28.25
CA GLN A 523 -9.90 -38.76 -27.80
C GLN A 523 -10.08 -37.25 -27.80
N GLU A 524 -11.29 -36.78 -28.15
CA GLU A 524 -11.65 -35.36 -28.01
C GLU A 524 -11.45 -34.88 -26.57
N ILE A 525 -10.82 -33.72 -26.40
CA ILE A 525 -10.58 -33.10 -25.09
C ILE A 525 -11.90 -32.67 -24.42
N GLY A 526 -12.92 -32.38 -25.21
CA GLY A 526 -14.23 -31.90 -24.78
C GLY A 526 -14.21 -30.45 -24.30
N THR A 527 -15.38 -29.83 -24.22
CA THR A 527 -15.55 -28.43 -23.76
C THR A 527 -14.85 -28.19 -22.42
N SER A 528 -15.15 -29.03 -21.43
CA SER A 528 -14.57 -28.91 -20.09
C SER A 528 -13.04 -29.01 -20.06
N GLY A 529 -12.43 -29.73 -21.00
CA GLY A 529 -10.98 -29.90 -21.10
C GLY A 529 -10.29 -28.83 -21.93
N SER A 530 -11.03 -27.97 -22.65
CA SER A 530 -10.46 -26.96 -23.56
C SER A 530 -10.00 -25.68 -22.87
N ALA A 531 -10.21 -25.57 -21.55
CA ALA A 531 -9.85 -24.37 -20.80
C ALA A 531 -8.35 -24.08 -20.85
N SER A 532 -8.03 -22.80 -21.06
CA SER A 532 -6.66 -22.30 -20.94
C SER A 532 -6.24 -22.18 -19.47
N PHE A 533 -7.17 -21.79 -18.60
CA PHE A 533 -6.96 -21.75 -17.16
C PHE A 533 -8.09 -22.43 -16.37
N PHE A 534 -7.73 -23.39 -15.53
CA PHE A 534 -8.61 -24.09 -14.59
C PHE A 534 -8.44 -23.55 -13.18
N ILE A 535 -9.54 -23.13 -12.54
CA ILE A 535 -9.56 -22.60 -11.17
C ILE A 535 -10.39 -23.54 -10.30
N PHE A 536 -9.70 -24.37 -9.52
CA PHE A 536 -10.32 -25.29 -8.56
C PHE A 536 -10.15 -24.85 -7.09
N GLY A 537 -9.25 -23.90 -6.81
CA GLY A 537 -9.00 -23.38 -5.44
C GLY A 537 -9.90 -22.21 -5.06
N ASP A 538 -10.48 -22.27 -3.86
CA ASP A 538 -11.37 -21.23 -3.33
C ASP A 538 -10.62 -19.94 -2.93
N ASN A 539 -11.34 -18.82 -2.93
CA ASN A 539 -10.81 -17.49 -2.59
C ASN A 539 -9.67 -17.03 -3.51
N PHE A 540 -9.64 -17.48 -4.77
CA PHE A 540 -8.72 -16.94 -5.76
C PHE A 540 -9.17 -15.56 -6.23
N SER A 541 -8.21 -14.66 -6.44
CA SER A 541 -8.45 -13.38 -7.10
C SER A 541 -7.44 -13.07 -8.20
N ALA A 542 -7.86 -12.32 -9.22
CA ALA A 542 -6.98 -11.79 -10.24
C ALA A 542 -7.29 -10.33 -10.58
N GLU A 543 -6.25 -9.53 -10.77
CA GLU A 543 -6.33 -8.12 -11.16
C GLU A 543 -5.37 -7.80 -12.31
N ASN A 544 -5.78 -6.93 -13.24
CA ASN A 544 -4.93 -6.40 -14.31
C ASN A 544 -4.33 -7.49 -15.25
N ILE A 545 -5.10 -8.54 -15.56
CA ILE A 545 -4.65 -9.69 -16.38
C ILE A 545 -5.63 -9.97 -17.52
N THR A 546 -5.09 -10.36 -18.69
CA THR A 546 -5.87 -10.99 -19.76
C THR A 546 -5.81 -12.51 -19.65
N PHE A 547 -6.97 -13.16 -19.68
CA PHE A 547 -7.12 -14.59 -19.91
C PHE A 547 -7.67 -14.82 -21.31
N GLU A 548 -7.01 -15.66 -22.10
CA GLU A 548 -7.34 -15.86 -23.50
C GLU A 548 -7.40 -17.36 -23.85
N ASN A 549 -8.35 -17.73 -24.70
CA ASN A 549 -8.21 -18.89 -25.56
C ASN A 549 -8.03 -18.44 -27.00
N SER A 550 -6.86 -18.73 -27.56
CA SER A 550 -6.40 -18.26 -28.86
C SER A 550 -6.73 -19.23 -30.01
N ALA A 551 -7.54 -20.27 -29.77
CA ALA A 551 -7.86 -21.30 -30.77
C ALA A 551 -8.67 -20.79 -31.98
N GLY A 552 -9.30 -19.61 -31.88
CA GLY A 552 -10.12 -19.05 -32.96
C GLY A 552 -11.56 -19.60 -32.98
N GLU A 553 -12.22 -19.57 -34.14
CA GLU A 553 -13.60 -20.03 -34.31
C GLU A 553 -13.65 -21.54 -34.60
N VAL A 554 -13.27 -22.34 -33.61
CA VAL A 554 -13.12 -23.81 -33.72
C VAL A 554 -14.20 -24.60 -32.98
N GLY A 555 -15.31 -23.94 -32.64
CA GLY A 555 -16.28 -24.44 -31.66
C GLY A 555 -15.88 -24.07 -30.23
N GLN A 556 -16.24 -24.90 -29.25
CA GLN A 556 -16.07 -24.59 -27.83
C GLN A 556 -14.59 -24.53 -27.42
N ALA A 557 -14.15 -23.36 -26.95
CA ALA A 557 -12.77 -23.09 -26.57
C ALA A 557 -12.74 -22.13 -25.37
N ILE A 558 -12.55 -22.69 -24.17
CA ILE A 558 -12.69 -21.94 -22.93
C ILE A 558 -11.40 -21.16 -22.62
N ALA A 559 -11.52 -19.88 -22.27
CA ALA A 559 -10.42 -19.08 -21.71
C ALA A 559 -10.23 -19.41 -20.23
N VAL A 560 -11.30 -19.29 -19.43
CA VAL A 560 -11.28 -19.58 -17.99
C VAL A 560 -12.43 -20.48 -17.59
N ARG A 561 -12.10 -21.52 -16.82
CA ARG A 561 -13.06 -22.41 -16.18
C ARG A 561 -12.94 -22.30 -14.66
N VAL A 562 -14.08 -22.05 -14.00
CA VAL A 562 -14.17 -21.86 -12.55
C VAL A 562 -15.04 -22.93 -11.91
N ASP A 563 -14.44 -23.72 -11.04
CA ASP A 563 -15.09 -24.78 -10.25
C ASP A 563 -15.03 -24.49 -8.73
N ALA A 564 -14.71 -23.25 -8.35
CA ALA A 564 -14.41 -22.80 -6.99
C ALA A 564 -15.32 -21.65 -6.50
N ASP A 565 -15.40 -21.47 -5.18
CA ASP A 565 -16.19 -20.41 -4.51
C ASP A 565 -15.34 -19.18 -4.15
N LYS A 566 -16.01 -18.03 -4.08
CA LYS A 566 -15.44 -16.70 -3.74
C LYS A 566 -14.34 -16.26 -4.70
N ILE A 567 -14.61 -16.34 -6.00
CA ILE A 567 -13.64 -15.98 -7.04
C ILE A 567 -13.82 -14.54 -7.50
N LYS A 568 -12.77 -13.72 -7.39
CA LYS A 568 -12.81 -12.29 -7.73
C LYS A 568 -11.93 -11.95 -8.93
N PHE A 569 -12.48 -11.22 -9.89
CA PHE A 569 -11.73 -10.62 -11.00
C PHE A 569 -11.94 -9.11 -11.02
N THR A 570 -10.87 -8.33 -11.14
CA THR A 570 -10.96 -6.86 -11.19
C THR A 570 -10.07 -6.31 -12.30
N ASN A 571 -10.64 -5.49 -13.20
CA ASN A 571 -9.89 -4.94 -14.34
C ASN A 571 -9.16 -6.02 -15.16
N CYS A 572 -9.86 -7.14 -15.41
CA CYS A 572 -9.35 -8.27 -16.18
C CYS A 572 -10.03 -8.36 -17.55
N ARG A 573 -9.36 -9.03 -18.50
CA ARG A 573 -9.92 -9.28 -19.84
C ARG A 573 -10.10 -10.77 -20.08
N PHE A 574 -11.20 -11.16 -20.70
CA PHE A 574 -11.50 -12.54 -21.08
C PHE A 574 -11.72 -12.58 -22.59
N LEU A 575 -10.78 -13.17 -23.31
CA LEU A 575 -10.75 -13.17 -24.77
C LEU A 575 -10.99 -14.58 -25.30
N GLY A 576 -11.97 -14.71 -26.19
CA GLY A 576 -12.33 -15.99 -26.78
C GLY A 576 -13.36 -15.84 -27.89
N ASN A 577 -13.97 -16.96 -28.26
CA ASN A 577 -15.09 -17.02 -29.20
C ASN A 577 -16.25 -17.76 -28.53
N GLN A 578 -16.48 -19.02 -28.88
CA GLN A 578 -17.52 -19.83 -28.25
C GLN A 578 -17.04 -20.36 -26.89
N ASP A 579 -17.88 -20.24 -25.87
CA ASP A 579 -17.66 -20.75 -24.51
C ASP A 579 -16.49 -20.08 -23.75
N THR A 580 -16.23 -18.77 -23.95
CA THR A 580 -15.09 -18.04 -23.34
C THR A 580 -14.94 -18.23 -21.82
N LEU A 581 -16.02 -18.11 -21.04
CA LEU A 581 -16.00 -18.14 -19.58
C LEU A 581 -16.99 -19.17 -19.02
N TYR A 582 -16.46 -20.23 -18.39
CA TYR A 582 -17.25 -21.32 -17.84
C TYR A 582 -17.32 -21.27 -16.31
N LEU A 583 -18.50 -20.98 -15.74
CA LEU A 583 -18.76 -20.90 -14.30
C LEU A 583 -19.51 -22.16 -13.84
N VAL A 584 -18.76 -23.20 -13.49
CA VAL A 584 -19.25 -24.58 -13.48
C VAL A 584 -20.14 -24.90 -12.28
N LYS A 585 -19.68 -24.57 -11.08
CA LYS A 585 -20.17 -25.15 -9.82
C LYS A 585 -21.43 -24.43 -9.31
N SER A 586 -22.57 -25.15 -9.25
CA SER A 586 -23.78 -24.66 -8.55
C SER A 586 -23.45 -24.30 -7.09
N GLY A 587 -24.05 -23.22 -6.59
CA GLY A 587 -23.82 -22.68 -5.25
C GLY A 587 -22.47 -21.97 -5.04
N SER A 588 -21.55 -21.98 -6.01
CA SER A 588 -20.32 -21.17 -5.94
C SER A 588 -20.57 -19.72 -6.37
N ARG A 589 -19.78 -18.79 -5.83
CA ARG A 589 -19.91 -17.36 -6.05
C ARG A 589 -18.71 -16.76 -6.77
N GLN A 590 -18.99 -15.89 -7.72
CA GLN A 590 -17.99 -15.16 -8.48
C GLN A 590 -18.35 -13.68 -8.59
N TYR A 591 -17.34 -12.82 -8.55
CA TYR A 591 -17.48 -11.38 -8.68
C TYR A 591 -16.51 -10.85 -9.75
N PHE A 592 -17.04 -10.11 -10.72
CA PHE A 592 -16.31 -9.48 -11.81
C PHE A 592 -16.57 -7.97 -11.74
N ASN A 593 -15.51 -7.18 -11.60
CA ASN A 593 -15.61 -5.71 -11.52
C ASN A 593 -14.71 -5.06 -12.56
N ASN A 594 -15.25 -4.12 -13.34
CA ASN A 594 -14.51 -3.43 -14.42
C ASN A 594 -13.82 -4.39 -15.41
N CYS A 595 -14.40 -5.55 -15.69
CA CYS A 595 -13.80 -6.52 -16.60
C CYS A 595 -14.27 -6.30 -18.05
N TYR A 596 -13.42 -6.68 -19.01
CA TYR A 596 -13.78 -6.81 -20.42
C TYR A 596 -13.96 -8.28 -20.78
N ILE A 597 -15.08 -8.65 -21.40
CA ILE A 597 -15.37 -10.04 -21.79
C ILE A 597 -15.82 -10.06 -23.24
N GLU A 598 -15.24 -10.91 -24.08
CA GLU A 598 -15.67 -11.07 -25.47
C GLU A 598 -15.90 -12.52 -25.87
N GLY A 599 -16.79 -12.69 -26.85
CA GLY A 599 -17.04 -13.99 -27.47
C GLY A 599 -18.19 -13.97 -28.46
N THR A 600 -18.55 -15.16 -28.93
CA THR A 600 -19.57 -15.40 -29.95
C THR A 600 -20.78 -16.12 -29.34
N VAL A 601 -20.73 -17.46 -29.27
CA VAL A 601 -21.80 -18.32 -28.78
C VAL A 601 -21.55 -18.66 -27.31
N ASP A 602 -22.55 -18.44 -26.46
CA ASP A 602 -22.58 -18.87 -25.06
C ASP A 602 -21.34 -18.44 -24.26
N TYR A 603 -20.81 -17.25 -24.53
CA TYR A 603 -19.46 -16.89 -24.06
C TYR A 603 -19.37 -16.67 -22.54
N ILE A 604 -20.51 -16.60 -21.82
CA ILE A 604 -20.60 -16.74 -20.37
C ILE A 604 -21.63 -17.84 -20.04
N PHE A 605 -21.20 -18.97 -19.51
CA PHE A 605 -22.10 -20.12 -19.31
C PHE A 605 -21.83 -20.91 -18.04
N GLY A 606 -22.80 -21.73 -17.63
CA GLY A 606 -22.69 -22.61 -16.46
C GLY A 606 -23.68 -22.31 -15.33
N ALA A 607 -23.48 -22.93 -14.18
CA ALA A 607 -24.42 -22.96 -13.05
C ALA A 607 -24.07 -22.04 -11.88
N GLY A 608 -22.88 -21.41 -11.87
CA GLY A 608 -22.44 -20.55 -10.77
C GLY A 608 -23.32 -19.33 -10.49
N THR A 609 -23.15 -18.73 -9.32
CA THR A 609 -23.71 -17.42 -8.97
C THR A 609 -22.69 -16.34 -9.26
N ALA A 610 -22.93 -15.51 -10.28
CA ALA A 610 -21.95 -14.54 -10.74
C ALA A 610 -22.51 -13.13 -10.82
N TYR A 611 -21.78 -12.19 -10.23
CA TYR A 611 -22.10 -10.78 -10.24
C TYR A 611 -21.08 -10.01 -11.06
N PHE A 612 -21.54 -9.39 -12.15
CA PHE A 612 -20.75 -8.58 -13.06
C PHE A 612 -21.12 -7.12 -12.84
N GLU A 613 -20.19 -6.33 -12.31
CA GLU A 613 -20.37 -4.90 -12.02
C GLU A 613 -19.46 -4.08 -12.95
N ASN A 614 -20.02 -3.06 -13.61
CA ASN A 614 -19.27 -2.12 -14.45
C ASN A 614 -18.44 -2.79 -15.57
N CYS A 615 -18.84 -3.96 -16.05
CA CYS A 615 -18.10 -4.71 -17.07
C CYS A 615 -18.47 -4.28 -18.49
N GLN A 616 -17.53 -4.46 -19.43
CA GLN A 616 -17.78 -4.33 -20.86
C GLN A 616 -17.89 -5.72 -21.51
N LEU A 617 -19.03 -5.98 -22.15
CA LEU A 617 -19.31 -7.22 -22.89
C LEU A 617 -19.24 -6.92 -24.39
N ASN A 618 -18.33 -7.58 -25.10
CA ASN A 618 -18.11 -7.36 -26.53
C ASN A 618 -18.51 -8.57 -27.37
N ASN A 619 -19.56 -8.37 -28.15
CA ASN A 619 -20.20 -9.35 -29.01
C ASN A 619 -19.45 -9.51 -30.34
N LYS A 620 -18.97 -10.72 -30.63
CA LYS A 620 -18.29 -11.09 -31.87
C LYS A 620 -19.18 -11.97 -32.73
N GLY A 621 -19.18 -11.75 -34.05
CA GLY A 621 -19.94 -12.59 -34.97
C GLY A 621 -21.45 -12.57 -34.67
N LYS A 622 -22.04 -13.75 -34.46
CA LYS A 622 -23.43 -13.96 -34.03
C LYS A 622 -23.44 -14.97 -32.88
N GLY A 623 -24.33 -14.79 -31.92
CA GLY A 623 -24.45 -15.78 -30.84
C GLY A 623 -25.27 -15.32 -29.64
N TYR A 624 -24.76 -15.63 -28.46
CA TYR A 624 -25.48 -15.51 -27.20
C TYR A 624 -24.51 -15.07 -26.13
N ILE A 625 -24.87 -14.04 -25.37
CA ILE A 625 -24.04 -13.57 -24.26
C ILE A 625 -23.99 -14.63 -23.16
N THR A 626 -25.16 -15.09 -22.71
CA THR A 626 -25.24 -16.10 -21.65
C THR A 626 -25.86 -17.43 -22.06
N ALA A 627 -25.35 -18.50 -21.47
CA ALA A 627 -26.00 -19.81 -21.42
C ALA A 627 -26.02 -20.37 -20.00
N ALA A 628 -26.83 -19.74 -19.15
CA ALA A 628 -26.95 -20.16 -17.74
C ALA A 628 -27.61 -21.55 -17.62
N SER A 629 -27.14 -22.31 -16.64
CA SER A 629 -27.69 -23.60 -16.20
C SER A 629 -27.98 -23.61 -14.70
N THR A 630 -28.41 -22.47 -14.17
CA THR A 630 -28.84 -22.30 -12.78
C THR A 630 -29.88 -23.36 -12.43
N THR A 631 -29.70 -24.03 -11.28
CA THR A 631 -30.63 -25.05 -10.80
C THR A 631 -31.88 -24.42 -10.17
N GLU A 632 -32.94 -25.22 -10.01
CA GLU A 632 -34.23 -24.78 -9.46
C GLU A 632 -34.11 -24.22 -8.03
N ASP A 633 -33.27 -24.85 -7.21
CA ASP A 633 -33.00 -24.51 -5.81
C ASP A 633 -32.08 -23.29 -5.65
N GLN A 634 -31.33 -22.91 -6.70
CA GLN A 634 -30.43 -21.78 -6.66
C GLN A 634 -31.18 -20.48 -6.94
N LYS A 635 -31.12 -19.53 -5.99
CA LYS A 635 -31.84 -18.25 -6.09
C LYS A 635 -31.31 -17.32 -7.20
N TYR A 636 -30.00 -17.23 -7.36
CA TYR A 636 -29.35 -16.33 -8.31
C TYR A 636 -28.41 -17.11 -9.23
N GLY A 637 -28.46 -16.82 -10.52
CA GLY A 637 -27.48 -17.26 -11.52
C GLY A 637 -26.57 -16.09 -11.87
N PHE A 638 -26.73 -15.52 -13.06
CA PHE A 638 -25.90 -14.41 -13.53
C PHE A 638 -26.61 -13.07 -13.38
N VAL A 639 -25.93 -12.09 -12.78
CA VAL A 639 -26.44 -10.73 -12.61
C VAL A 639 -25.42 -9.76 -13.17
N PHE A 640 -25.85 -8.92 -14.11
CA PHE A 640 -25.07 -7.86 -14.71
C PHE A 640 -25.63 -6.53 -14.24
N GLU A 641 -24.83 -5.73 -13.57
CA GLU A 641 -25.19 -4.39 -13.10
C GLU A 641 -24.25 -3.34 -13.68
N ASN A 642 -24.82 -2.25 -14.21
CA ASN A 642 -24.10 -1.12 -14.80
C ASN A 642 -23.10 -1.53 -15.91
N CYS A 643 -23.36 -2.63 -16.60
CA CYS A 643 -22.49 -3.14 -17.66
C CYS A 643 -22.79 -2.47 -19.01
N LYS A 644 -21.81 -2.44 -19.90
CA LYS A 644 -21.95 -1.98 -21.28
C LYS A 644 -21.83 -3.14 -22.25
N ILE A 645 -22.78 -3.27 -23.17
CA ILE A 645 -22.79 -4.28 -24.22
C ILE A 645 -22.53 -3.60 -25.56
N SER A 646 -21.49 -4.05 -26.26
CA SER A 646 -21.12 -3.55 -27.58
C SER A 646 -20.91 -4.67 -28.59
N GLY A 647 -21.03 -4.39 -29.89
CA GLY A 647 -20.66 -5.34 -30.94
C GLY A 647 -20.64 -4.73 -32.33
N ASN A 648 -19.85 -5.34 -33.22
CA ASN A 648 -19.64 -4.80 -34.59
C ASN A 648 -20.82 -5.06 -35.54
N ASN A 649 -21.71 -6.00 -35.21
CA ASN A 649 -22.83 -6.41 -36.06
C ASN A 649 -24.15 -6.10 -35.36
N GLN A 650 -25.06 -5.40 -36.06
CA GLN A 650 -26.42 -5.17 -35.56
C GLN A 650 -27.21 -6.48 -35.45
N ASP A 651 -28.12 -6.56 -34.46
CA ASP A 651 -29.02 -7.71 -34.22
C ASP A 651 -28.31 -9.08 -34.25
N SER A 652 -27.09 -9.12 -33.71
CA SER A 652 -26.22 -10.28 -33.81
C SER A 652 -26.34 -11.23 -32.63
N HIS A 653 -26.71 -10.73 -31.45
CA HIS A 653 -26.70 -11.50 -30.22
C HIS A 653 -28.00 -11.44 -29.44
N HIS A 654 -28.41 -12.57 -28.89
CA HIS A 654 -29.36 -12.60 -27.77
C HIS A 654 -28.60 -12.38 -26.45
N LEU A 655 -29.25 -11.75 -25.47
CA LEU A 655 -28.80 -11.61 -24.09
C LEU A 655 -28.52 -12.97 -23.43
N GLY A 656 -29.26 -14.01 -23.83
CA GLY A 656 -28.95 -15.37 -23.41
C GLY A 656 -29.95 -16.41 -23.85
N ARG A 657 -29.63 -17.67 -23.52
CA ARG A 657 -30.49 -18.84 -23.74
C ARG A 657 -30.34 -19.90 -22.63
N PRO A 658 -31.42 -20.59 -22.23
CA PRO A 658 -31.39 -21.47 -21.06
C PRO A 658 -30.76 -22.81 -21.42
N TRP A 659 -29.49 -23.02 -21.05
CA TRP A 659 -28.81 -24.31 -21.25
C TRP A 659 -29.50 -25.44 -20.48
N ARG A 660 -30.06 -25.10 -19.31
CA ARG A 660 -30.95 -25.96 -18.51
C ARG A 660 -32.23 -25.21 -18.12
N PRO A 661 -33.32 -25.93 -17.77
CA PRO A 661 -34.48 -25.32 -17.13
C PRO A 661 -34.07 -24.52 -15.88
N PHE A 662 -34.85 -23.51 -15.52
CA PHE A 662 -34.61 -22.62 -14.37
C PHE A 662 -33.39 -21.69 -14.45
N ALA A 663 -32.70 -21.67 -15.60
CA ALA A 663 -31.64 -20.72 -15.91
C ALA A 663 -32.04 -19.29 -15.50
N GLN A 664 -31.17 -18.61 -14.75
CA GLN A 664 -31.42 -17.28 -14.25
C GLN A 664 -30.37 -16.31 -14.80
N THR A 665 -30.85 -15.19 -15.35
CA THR A 665 -30.00 -14.09 -15.80
C THR A 665 -30.74 -12.76 -15.63
N ALA A 666 -30.07 -11.77 -15.05
CA ALA A 666 -30.60 -10.42 -14.89
C ALA A 666 -29.64 -9.36 -15.45
N PHE A 667 -30.15 -8.41 -16.23
CA PHE A 667 -29.40 -7.21 -16.66
C PHE A 667 -30.03 -5.96 -16.04
N ILE A 668 -29.25 -5.23 -15.24
CA ILE A 668 -29.69 -4.12 -14.40
C ILE A 668 -28.87 -2.89 -14.76
N ASN A 669 -29.55 -1.81 -15.15
CA ASN A 669 -28.94 -0.53 -15.56
C ASN A 669 -27.84 -0.70 -16.63
N CYS A 670 -27.99 -1.66 -17.54
CA CYS A 670 -26.97 -1.93 -18.55
C CYS A 670 -27.20 -1.08 -19.81
N ASP A 671 -26.14 -0.56 -20.41
CA ASP A 671 -26.19 0.13 -21.70
C ASP A 671 -25.94 -0.88 -22.83
N MET A 672 -26.89 -1.02 -23.76
CA MET A 672 -26.86 -2.00 -24.84
C MET A 672 -26.91 -1.32 -26.20
N ASP A 673 -25.90 -1.58 -27.03
CA ASP A 673 -25.87 -1.09 -28.39
C ASP A 673 -26.78 -1.90 -29.35
N LEU A 674 -26.66 -1.61 -30.65
CA LEU A 674 -27.47 -2.24 -31.70
C LEU A 674 -27.10 -3.72 -31.93
N SER A 675 -26.06 -4.25 -31.29
CA SER A 675 -25.69 -5.66 -31.45
C SER A 675 -26.65 -6.62 -30.76
N VAL A 676 -27.41 -6.13 -29.77
CA VAL A 676 -28.41 -6.91 -29.05
C VAL A 676 -29.72 -6.97 -29.84
N LYS A 677 -30.19 -8.19 -30.11
CA LYS A 677 -31.45 -8.47 -30.78
C LYS A 677 -32.64 -7.91 -30.01
N ALA A 678 -33.60 -7.36 -30.74
CA ALA A 678 -34.79 -6.74 -30.15
C ALA A 678 -35.61 -7.70 -29.26
N GLU A 679 -35.72 -8.99 -29.63
CA GLU A 679 -36.39 -10.01 -28.82
C GLU A 679 -35.68 -10.35 -27.51
N GLY A 680 -34.40 -9.97 -27.39
CA GLY A 680 -33.57 -10.12 -26.20
C GLY A 680 -33.11 -11.56 -25.97
N TRP A 681 -34.02 -12.51 -25.87
CA TRP A 681 -33.72 -13.85 -25.34
C TRP A 681 -34.14 -14.96 -26.32
N ASN A 682 -33.47 -16.10 -26.23
CA ASN A 682 -33.81 -17.31 -27.00
C ASN A 682 -34.12 -18.46 -26.05
N ASN A 683 -35.10 -19.31 -26.38
CA ASN A 683 -35.59 -20.40 -25.52
C ASN A 683 -34.80 -21.72 -25.67
N TRP A 684 -33.63 -21.69 -26.31
CA TRP A 684 -32.84 -22.90 -26.67
C TRP A 684 -33.58 -23.84 -27.64
N GLY A 685 -34.56 -23.34 -28.38
CA GLY A 685 -35.44 -24.17 -29.23
C GLY A 685 -36.39 -25.05 -28.43
N LYS A 686 -36.63 -24.75 -27.14
CA LYS A 686 -37.48 -25.52 -26.24
C LYS A 686 -38.52 -24.61 -25.57
N VAL A 687 -39.76 -24.69 -26.03
CA VAL A 687 -40.88 -23.90 -25.48
C VAL A 687 -41.12 -24.18 -23.99
N THR A 688 -40.83 -25.40 -23.50
CA THR A 688 -40.95 -25.74 -22.08
C THR A 688 -40.00 -24.95 -21.17
N ASN A 689 -38.91 -24.37 -21.71
CA ASN A 689 -38.03 -23.51 -20.93
C ASN A 689 -38.66 -22.14 -20.64
N GLU A 690 -39.64 -21.70 -21.44
CA GLU A 690 -40.28 -20.38 -21.29
C GLU A 690 -41.06 -20.27 -19.98
N SER A 691 -41.55 -21.39 -19.43
CA SER A 691 -42.28 -21.42 -18.16
C SER A 691 -41.40 -21.53 -16.92
N THR A 692 -40.12 -21.91 -17.06
CA THR A 692 -39.21 -22.16 -15.93
C THR A 692 -38.05 -21.18 -15.86
N THR A 693 -37.62 -20.63 -17.00
CA THR A 693 -36.50 -19.69 -17.08
C THR A 693 -36.79 -18.39 -16.35
N ARG A 694 -35.77 -17.83 -15.69
CA ARG A 694 -35.85 -16.63 -14.87
C ARG A 694 -35.02 -15.51 -15.49
N TYR A 695 -35.45 -15.01 -16.64
CA TYR A 695 -34.78 -13.93 -17.37
C TYR A 695 -35.43 -12.59 -17.11
N SER A 696 -34.60 -11.60 -16.80
CA SER A 696 -35.09 -10.30 -16.38
C SER A 696 -34.17 -9.14 -16.74
N GLU A 697 -34.78 -7.96 -16.90
CA GLU A 697 -34.07 -6.71 -17.15
C GLU A 697 -34.66 -5.61 -16.24
N TYR A 698 -33.82 -4.64 -15.85
CA TYR A 698 -34.25 -3.44 -15.11
C TYR A 698 -33.49 -2.21 -15.63
N LYS A 699 -34.21 -1.21 -16.13
CA LYS A 699 -33.65 0.10 -16.54
C LYS A 699 -32.43 0.05 -17.46
N SER A 700 -32.25 -1.04 -18.20
CA SER A 700 -31.25 -1.09 -19.27
C SER A 700 -31.63 -0.10 -20.39
N THR A 701 -30.64 0.58 -20.96
CA THR A 701 -30.80 1.61 -22.00
C THR A 701 -30.20 1.13 -23.32
N GLY A 702 -30.71 1.63 -24.46
CA GLY A 702 -30.22 1.20 -25.76
C GLY A 702 -31.23 1.45 -26.88
N LYS A 703 -30.74 1.61 -28.12
CA LYS A 703 -31.55 2.03 -29.29
C LYS A 703 -32.64 1.03 -29.71
N HIS A 704 -32.68 -0.18 -29.13
CA HIS A 704 -33.67 -1.24 -29.43
C HIS A 704 -34.52 -1.68 -28.23
N ILE A 705 -34.43 -1.04 -27.06
CA ILE A 705 -34.94 -1.64 -25.80
C ILE A 705 -36.45 -1.50 -25.58
N ALA A 706 -37.15 -0.58 -26.24
CA ALA A 706 -38.59 -0.43 -26.01
C ALA A 706 -39.44 -1.29 -26.95
N ASN A 707 -40.12 -2.31 -26.38
CA ASN A 707 -41.34 -2.99 -26.88
C ASN A 707 -41.23 -4.27 -27.73
N LYS A 708 -40.09 -4.97 -27.76
CA LYS A 708 -39.96 -6.22 -28.56
C LYS A 708 -39.46 -7.47 -27.83
N ARG A 709 -39.22 -7.40 -26.51
CA ARG A 709 -38.76 -8.56 -25.73
C ARG A 709 -39.75 -9.73 -25.81
N VAL A 710 -39.22 -10.96 -25.73
CA VAL A 710 -40.04 -12.16 -25.60
C VAL A 710 -40.94 -12.08 -24.36
N LYS A 711 -42.18 -12.57 -24.49
CA LYS A 711 -43.23 -12.44 -23.45
C LYS A 711 -42.91 -13.15 -22.14
N TRP A 712 -42.01 -14.13 -22.17
CA TRP A 712 -41.60 -14.94 -21.03
C TRP A 712 -40.38 -14.34 -20.28
N SER A 713 -39.81 -13.23 -20.76
CA SER A 713 -38.86 -12.42 -19.99
C SER A 713 -39.60 -11.37 -19.14
N ARG A 714 -38.96 -10.90 -18.07
CA ARG A 714 -39.57 -9.94 -17.13
C ARG A 714 -38.85 -8.60 -17.12
N GLN A 715 -39.61 -7.51 -17.13
CA GLN A 715 -39.11 -6.21 -16.68
C GLN A 715 -39.34 -6.12 -15.17
N LEU A 716 -38.27 -5.93 -14.40
CA LEU A 716 -38.36 -5.84 -12.95
C LEU A 716 -38.95 -4.50 -12.53
N THR A 717 -39.66 -4.49 -11.40
CA THR A 717 -39.94 -3.27 -10.66
C THR A 717 -38.71 -2.77 -9.92
N ALA A 718 -38.72 -1.51 -9.47
CA ALA A 718 -37.62 -0.98 -8.64
C ALA A 718 -37.39 -1.81 -7.37
N GLN A 719 -38.48 -2.27 -6.72
CA GLN A 719 -38.38 -3.08 -5.51
C GLN A 719 -37.80 -4.47 -5.79
N GLU A 720 -38.16 -5.10 -6.91
CA GLU A 720 -37.59 -6.40 -7.29
C GLU A 720 -36.12 -6.28 -7.67
N ALA A 721 -35.72 -5.18 -8.31
CA ALA A 721 -34.32 -4.92 -8.65
C ALA A 721 -33.42 -4.87 -7.40
N LEU A 722 -33.91 -4.35 -6.27
CA LEU A 722 -33.15 -4.32 -5.01
C LEU A 722 -32.80 -5.73 -4.49
N ALA A 723 -33.58 -6.76 -4.85
CA ALA A 723 -33.26 -8.14 -4.49
C ALA A 723 -32.00 -8.66 -5.19
N PHE A 724 -31.59 -8.02 -6.29
CA PHE A 724 -30.38 -8.32 -7.04
C PHE A 724 -29.20 -7.41 -6.67
N SER A 725 -29.22 -6.74 -5.52
CA SER A 725 -28.04 -6.02 -5.05
C SER A 725 -26.86 -6.97 -4.84
N LYS A 726 -25.64 -6.46 -5.01
CA LYS A 726 -24.38 -7.21 -4.81
C LYS A 726 -24.37 -8.04 -3.51
N ASN A 727 -24.75 -7.43 -2.39
CA ASN A 727 -24.78 -8.10 -1.08
C ASN A 727 -25.83 -9.22 -1.02
N ASN A 728 -26.97 -9.06 -1.70
CA ASN A 728 -28.01 -10.10 -1.73
C ASN A 728 -27.59 -11.29 -2.60
N VAL A 729 -26.89 -11.04 -3.71
CA VAL A 729 -26.46 -12.08 -4.65
C VAL A 729 -25.25 -12.86 -4.12
N LEU A 730 -24.27 -12.17 -3.55
CA LEU A 730 -23.04 -12.78 -3.03
C LEU A 730 -23.16 -13.26 -1.57
N GLY A 731 -24.24 -12.88 -0.88
CA GLY A 731 -24.57 -13.32 0.47
C GLY A 731 -23.60 -12.79 1.51
N ASP A 732 -23.04 -13.68 2.34
CA ASP A 732 -22.08 -13.35 3.41
C ASP A 732 -20.68 -13.01 2.89
N TRP A 733 -20.43 -13.12 1.57
CA TRP A 733 -19.15 -12.77 0.98
C TRP A 733 -19.07 -11.26 0.71
N ILE A 734 -18.35 -10.56 1.59
CA ILE A 734 -18.05 -9.13 1.46
C ILE A 734 -16.92 -8.95 0.43
N VAL A 735 -17.24 -8.30 -0.68
CA VAL A 735 -16.28 -7.93 -1.73
C VAL A 735 -16.04 -6.42 -1.68
N ASN A 736 -14.82 -6.03 -1.30
CA ASN A 736 -14.37 -4.63 -1.30
C ASN A 736 -13.92 -4.18 -2.69
#